data_AF-A0AAN9YEV1-F1
#
_entry.id   AF-A0AAN9YEV1-F1
#
_cell.length_a   1.000
_cell.length_b   1.000
_cell.length_c   1.000
_cell.angle_alpha   90.00
_cell.angle_beta   90.00
_cell.angle_gamma   90.00
#
_symmetry.space_group_name_H-M   'P 1'
#
loop_
_entity.id
_entity.type
_entity.pdbx_description
1 polymer ?
#
loop_
_entity_poly.entity_id
_entity_poly.type
_entity_poly.pdbx_seq_one_letter_code
_entity_poly.pdbx_strand_id
1 'polypeptide(L)'
;MVNEIIPEHPAYQAEYLEAAQTWRLPFWDWAKNPRVPRLVRRPTFTIRIGDDPPVTIDNPLHQFKMPNDKKMGAYGVGMLKNPDADEFLDYGNCYATSRCPTDNERKAGSQGWREGVVHDEEVDKFLTTYSSVTGLDYGTAAELVYRLLTYPMDYPHFATLARDENAFSAGASTKVTNDINMEFIHNNVHYWVGGNGGHMSQIPVATFDPVFWLHHCNIDRLFAIWQTLNPDKWFKSDIQRYFDQKIVGSGDVITDQTPLRPFHKDEDGTVWMPNDTRDWFKMGYTYPELSGKETSTDLIKMVNNAYGISRKEALQMARTATELPKGVEIIDINGKIGEEGGVKVNDYALSIQYSKFALYGHPFNVEVYLRPEGDTENTFRTEDFVTNVFNFSQPSEQDGKEVCTNCKEGQARDVQVTAYIPVTSYLIKMFQQHQLSDIEPPTVEKVLARMYWRITNIMVYTNDATIILDFPDPQVIPSLGIGVTPAGVVANKIGIARITKLGETVSMGDSIIFKSSSMNLAIPRHETGTGIALLHWDPASTTNQHDVENYDILLGVLIKNKRRVIQCNNKPVNGGYSVTMELKANPWFGTRPQLKVDIEENQFIITVDGNKVGVVGRSIKKSVTHVRYYTTPPSAQPVMARELIATTYKGKDRACCLL
;
A
#
# COMPACT_ATOMS: atom_id res chain seq x y z
N MET A 1 9.32 30.89 -26.97
CA MET A 1 8.47 32.09 -26.78
C MET A 1 9.31 33.34 -26.50
N VAL A 2 9.83 33.54 -25.27
CA VAL A 2 10.48 34.83 -24.87
C VAL A 2 11.69 35.22 -25.72
N ASN A 3 12.60 34.28 -25.99
CA ASN A 3 13.85 34.59 -26.69
C ASN A 3 13.78 34.40 -28.21
N GLU A 4 12.73 33.76 -28.71
CA GLU A 4 12.64 33.30 -30.11
C GLU A 4 11.45 33.94 -30.84
N ILE A 5 10.26 33.93 -30.24
CA ILE A 5 9.02 34.38 -30.91
C ILE A 5 8.76 35.86 -30.64
N ILE A 6 8.85 36.30 -29.38
CA ILE A 6 8.55 37.69 -29.00
C ILE A 6 9.38 38.71 -29.79
N PRO A 7 10.70 38.53 -30.00
CA PRO A 7 11.52 39.48 -30.76
C PRO A 7 11.07 39.66 -32.22
N GLU A 8 10.43 38.65 -32.81
CA GLU A 8 9.95 38.67 -34.20
C GLU A 8 8.61 39.41 -34.34
N HIS A 9 7.88 39.62 -33.24
CA HIS A 9 6.55 40.24 -33.22
C HIS A 9 6.46 41.43 -32.24
N PRO A 10 7.21 42.53 -32.47
CA PRO A 10 7.32 43.65 -31.52
C PRO A 10 5.98 44.34 -31.21
N ALA A 11 5.03 44.33 -32.15
CA ALA A 11 3.69 44.90 -31.94
C ALA A 11 2.87 44.18 -30.85
N TYR A 12 3.18 42.90 -30.59
CA TYR A 12 2.51 42.05 -29.59
C TYR A 12 3.40 41.79 -28.36
N GLN A 13 4.56 42.46 -28.27
CA GLN A 13 5.56 42.17 -27.26
C GLN A 13 5.01 42.22 -25.84
N ALA A 14 4.18 43.22 -25.51
CA ALA A 14 3.61 43.36 -24.18
C ALA A 14 2.68 42.19 -23.82
N GLU A 15 1.73 41.87 -24.72
CA GLU A 15 0.79 40.76 -24.55
C GLU A 15 1.52 39.41 -24.42
N TYR A 16 2.50 39.17 -25.27
CA TYR A 16 3.24 37.91 -25.30
C TYR A 16 4.17 37.74 -24.12
N LEU A 17 4.75 38.84 -23.63
CA LEU A 17 5.56 38.83 -22.43
C LEU A 17 4.67 38.55 -21.20
N GLU A 18 3.50 39.18 -21.13
CA GLU A 18 2.52 38.91 -20.06
C GLU A 18 2.06 37.44 -20.09
N ALA A 19 1.72 36.90 -21.26
CA ALA A 19 1.35 35.50 -21.42
C ALA A 19 2.49 34.55 -21.01
N ALA A 20 3.74 34.85 -21.39
CA ALA A 20 4.89 34.03 -21.01
C ALA A 20 5.19 34.09 -19.50
N GLN A 21 5.03 35.25 -18.87
CA GLN A 21 5.24 35.45 -17.44
C GLN A 21 4.14 34.80 -16.59
N THR A 22 2.90 34.79 -17.08
CA THR A 22 1.75 34.21 -16.36
C THR A 22 1.58 32.71 -16.63
N TRP A 23 2.15 32.18 -17.71
CA TRP A 23 2.09 30.76 -18.04
C TRP A 23 2.73 29.88 -16.96
N ARG A 24 2.04 28.80 -16.60
CA ARG A 24 2.55 27.68 -15.80
C ARG A 24 2.15 26.38 -16.50
N LEU A 25 2.89 25.31 -16.24
CA LEU A 25 2.56 23.99 -16.77
C LEU A 25 1.15 23.58 -16.29
N PRO A 26 0.23 23.22 -17.20
CA PRO A 26 -1.08 22.72 -16.80
C PRO A 26 -0.98 21.35 -16.13
N PHE A 27 -1.86 21.08 -15.17
CA PHE A 27 -2.03 19.73 -14.61
C PHE A 27 -3.17 18.99 -15.30
N TRP A 28 -3.07 17.67 -15.35
CA TRP A 28 -4.17 16.80 -15.77
C TRP A 28 -4.83 16.14 -14.55
N ASP A 29 -6.00 16.66 -14.16
CA ASP A 29 -6.81 16.11 -13.07
C ASP A 29 -7.57 14.85 -13.54
N TRP A 30 -6.83 13.74 -13.69
CA TRP A 30 -7.36 12.43 -14.08
C TRP A 30 -8.35 11.84 -13.06
N ALA A 31 -8.35 12.33 -11.82
CA ALA A 31 -9.29 11.89 -10.79
C ALA A 31 -10.67 12.54 -10.96
N LYS A 32 -10.71 13.82 -11.34
CA LYS A 32 -11.97 14.51 -11.62
C LYS A 32 -12.43 14.35 -13.07
N ASN A 33 -11.48 14.28 -14.00
CA ASN A 33 -11.71 14.17 -15.44
C ASN A 33 -10.93 12.95 -15.95
N PRO A 34 -11.48 11.73 -15.86
CA PRO A 34 -10.79 10.46 -16.13
C PRO A 34 -10.64 10.19 -17.64
N ARG A 35 -10.18 11.19 -18.38
CA ARG A 35 -9.99 11.12 -19.83
C ARG A 35 -8.73 11.86 -20.21
N VAL A 36 -8.02 11.39 -21.23
CA VAL A 36 -6.86 12.10 -21.79
C VAL A 36 -7.28 13.51 -22.19
N PRO A 37 -6.54 14.57 -21.79
CA PRO A 37 -6.92 15.95 -22.09
C PRO A 37 -7.13 16.19 -23.58
N ARG A 38 -8.16 16.96 -23.95
CA ARG A 38 -8.45 17.28 -25.35
C ARG A 38 -7.26 17.91 -26.08
N LEU A 39 -6.43 18.67 -25.36
CA LEU A 39 -5.22 19.30 -25.90
C LEU A 39 -4.15 18.26 -26.27
N VAL A 40 -4.12 17.10 -25.61
CA VAL A 40 -3.16 16.02 -25.88
C VAL A 40 -3.64 15.14 -27.05
N ARG A 41 -4.94 14.99 -27.25
CA ARG A 41 -5.48 14.07 -28.27
C ARG A 41 -5.24 14.50 -29.71
N ARG A 42 -5.18 15.80 -29.97
CA ARG A 42 -5.16 16.32 -31.33
C ARG A 42 -3.76 16.14 -31.92
N PRO A 43 -3.58 15.52 -33.09
CA PRO A 43 -2.26 15.36 -33.69
C PRO A 43 -1.67 16.70 -34.15
N THR A 44 -2.51 17.70 -34.42
CA THR A 44 -2.09 19.02 -34.89
C THR A 44 -2.91 20.14 -34.23
N PHE A 45 -2.35 21.35 -34.25
CA PHE A 45 -3.03 22.59 -33.87
C PHE A 45 -2.85 23.66 -34.93
N THR A 46 -3.90 24.45 -35.14
CA THR A 46 -3.77 25.72 -35.86
C THR A 46 -3.54 26.83 -34.85
N ILE A 47 -2.41 27.50 -34.96
CA ILE A 47 -2.02 28.65 -34.13
C ILE A 47 -1.91 29.91 -34.99
N ARG A 48 -2.05 31.07 -34.35
CA ARG A 48 -1.79 32.37 -34.98
C ARG A 48 -0.82 33.13 -34.09
N ILE A 49 0.23 33.68 -34.69
CA ILE A 49 1.22 34.51 -34.00
C ILE A 49 1.15 35.90 -34.63
N GLY A 50 0.87 36.90 -33.80
CA GLY A 50 0.56 38.26 -34.17
C GLY A 50 -0.54 38.33 -35.23
N ASP A 51 -0.24 39.07 -36.30
CA ASP A 51 -1.13 39.23 -37.43
C ASP A 51 -0.93 38.22 -38.55
N ASP A 52 0.03 37.30 -38.41
CA ASP A 52 0.37 36.34 -39.44
C ASP A 52 -0.82 35.44 -39.81
N PRO A 53 -0.83 34.88 -41.03
CA PRO A 53 -1.79 33.84 -41.38
C PRO A 53 -1.72 32.67 -40.38
N PRO A 54 -2.86 32.06 -39.99
CA PRO A 54 -2.84 30.89 -39.12
C PRO A 54 -2.01 29.76 -39.73
N VAL A 55 -1.16 29.14 -38.91
CA VAL A 55 -0.29 28.03 -39.29
C VAL A 55 -0.72 26.77 -38.55
N THR A 56 -0.82 25.67 -39.27
CA THR A 56 -1.03 24.35 -38.66
C THR A 56 0.30 23.70 -38.36
N ILE A 57 0.51 23.34 -37.10
CA ILE A 57 1.70 22.66 -36.60
C ILE A 57 1.35 21.29 -36.03
N ASP A 58 2.31 20.38 -36.01
CA ASP A 58 2.22 19.15 -35.25
C ASP A 58 2.10 19.49 -33.76
N ASN A 59 1.25 18.75 -33.05
CA ASN A 59 1.04 18.96 -31.62
C ASN A 59 2.16 18.28 -30.82
N PRO A 60 3.06 19.04 -30.17
CA PRO A 60 4.14 18.46 -29.37
C PRO A 60 3.64 17.76 -28.10
N LEU A 61 2.38 17.97 -27.69
CA LEU A 61 1.77 17.27 -26.56
C LEU A 61 1.14 15.93 -26.94
N HIS A 62 0.86 15.72 -28.24
CA HIS A 62 0.22 14.50 -28.70
C HIS A 62 1.12 13.29 -28.58
N GLN A 63 2.34 13.44 -29.07
CA GLN A 63 3.33 12.39 -29.16
C GLN A 63 4.70 13.04 -29.27
N PHE A 64 5.68 12.54 -28.53
CA PHE A 64 7.06 12.95 -28.77
C PHE A 64 7.60 12.14 -29.95
N LYS A 65 8.16 12.85 -30.93
CA LYS A 65 8.89 12.29 -32.06
C LYS A 65 10.33 12.75 -32.00
N MET A 66 11.26 11.82 -32.17
CA MET A 66 12.67 12.08 -32.20
C MET A 66 13.01 13.08 -33.32
N PRO A 67 13.88 14.08 -33.05
CA PRO A 67 14.29 15.02 -34.08
C PRO A 67 15.15 14.33 -35.14
N ASN A 68 15.10 14.85 -36.37
CA ASN A 68 15.99 14.50 -37.50
C ASN A 68 15.89 13.04 -38.00
N ASP A 69 14.71 12.41 -37.90
CA ASP A 69 14.47 11.03 -38.37
C ASP A 69 15.48 10.02 -37.82
N LYS A 70 15.98 10.25 -36.60
CA LYS A 70 16.85 9.32 -35.88
C LYS A 70 16.04 8.50 -34.90
N LYS A 71 16.42 7.23 -34.77
CA LYS A 71 15.86 6.33 -33.75
C LYS A 71 16.35 6.73 -32.36
N MET A 72 15.57 6.45 -31.33
CA MET A 72 15.91 6.71 -29.93
C MET A 72 17.24 6.05 -29.52
N GLY A 73 17.59 4.91 -30.12
CA GLY A 73 18.86 4.22 -29.87
C GLY A 73 20.11 5.02 -30.24
N ALA A 74 20.00 5.98 -31.17
CA ALA A 74 21.08 6.92 -31.46
C ALA A 74 21.43 7.84 -30.27
N TYR A 75 20.55 7.90 -29.27
CA TYR A 75 20.67 8.70 -28.05
C TYR A 75 20.78 7.84 -26.79
N GLY A 76 21.11 6.56 -26.94
CA GLY A 76 21.37 5.65 -25.81
C GLY A 76 20.12 4.99 -25.23
N VAL A 77 18.94 5.14 -25.85
CA VAL A 77 17.75 4.36 -25.46
C VAL A 77 17.93 2.91 -25.93
N GLY A 78 17.97 1.98 -24.99
CA GLY A 78 18.20 0.57 -25.26
C GLY A 78 16.92 -0.25 -25.37
N MET A 79 17.09 -1.56 -25.37
CA MET A 79 16.00 -2.50 -25.14
C MET A 79 15.68 -2.55 -23.64
N LEU A 80 14.40 -2.67 -23.30
CA LEU A 80 13.96 -2.93 -21.94
C LEU A 80 13.23 -4.27 -21.91
N LYS A 81 13.41 -5.04 -20.83
CA LYS A 81 12.60 -6.23 -20.62
C LYS A 81 11.13 -5.81 -20.48
N ASN A 82 10.22 -6.45 -21.20
CA ASN A 82 8.80 -6.25 -20.98
C ASN A 82 8.47 -6.74 -19.55
N PRO A 83 7.81 -5.93 -18.71
CA PRO A 83 7.30 -6.44 -17.44
C PRO A 83 6.37 -7.64 -17.67
N ASP A 84 5.48 -7.56 -18.67
CA ASP A 84 4.35 -8.47 -18.86
C ASP A 84 4.66 -9.71 -19.74
N ALA A 85 5.85 -9.81 -20.33
CA ALA A 85 6.20 -10.86 -21.28
C ALA A 85 7.68 -11.25 -21.22
N ASP A 86 8.02 -12.48 -21.61
CA ASP A 86 9.42 -12.93 -21.74
C ASP A 86 10.08 -12.42 -23.03
N GLU A 87 9.86 -11.15 -23.36
CA GLU A 87 10.41 -10.50 -24.55
C GLU A 87 11.01 -9.13 -24.20
N PHE A 88 11.94 -8.69 -25.03
CA PHE A 88 12.52 -7.36 -24.91
C PHE A 88 11.78 -6.39 -25.84
N LEU A 89 11.33 -5.28 -25.27
CA LEU A 89 10.78 -4.14 -25.98
C LEU A 89 11.92 -3.27 -26.49
N ASP A 90 12.02 -3.17 -27.81
CA ASP A 90 13.13 -2.49 -28.48
C ASP A 90 12.83 -0.99 -28.66
N TYR A 91 12.84 -0.25 -27.55
CA TYR A 91 12.65 1.21 -27.56
C TYR A 91 13.71 1.94 -28.39
N GLY A 92 14.92 1.37 -28.47
CA GLY A 92 15.99 1.90 -29.29
C GLY A 92 15.64 2.01 -30.78
N ASN A 93 14.70 1.19 -31.27
CA ASN A 93 14.22 1.26 -32.65
C ASN A 93 13.06 2.23 -32.89
N CYS A 94 12.49 2.82 -31.84
CA CYS A 94 11.40 3.78 -31.92
C CYS A 94 11.89 5.15 -32.42
N TYR A 95 11.04 5.80 -33.21
CA TYR A 95 11.12 7.21 -33.59
C TYR A 95 10.16 8.06 -32.77
N ALA A 96 9.13 7.46 -32.18
CA ALA A 96 8.14 8.19 -31.39
C ALA A 96 7.60 7.37 -30.22
N THR A 97 6.95 8.07 -29.30
CA THR A 97 6.34 7.46 -28.11
C THR A 97 5.04 6.74 -28.45
N SER A 98 4.70 5.72 -27.64
CA SER A 98 3.47 4.94 -27.78
C SER A 98 2.64 4.93 -26.50
N ARG A 99 1.31 4.99 -26.63
CA ARG A 99 0.30 4.80 -25.59
C ARG A 99 -0.61 3.64 -25.95
N CYS A 100 -0.73 2.67 -25.04
CA CYS A 100 -1.53 1.46 -25.16
C CYS A 100 -1.35 0.67 -26.48
N PRO A 101 -0.12 0.39 -26.94
CA PRO A 101 0.07 -0.39 -28.16
C PRO A 101 -0.50 -1.81 -28.02
N THR A 102 -1.08 -2.34 -29.09
CA THR A 102 -1.50 -3.74 -29.15
C THR A 102 -0.29 -4.69 -29.23
N ASP A 103 -0.50 -5.97 -28.93
CA ASP A 103 0.55 -7.00 -29.04
C ASP A 103 1.20 -7.08 -30.42
N ASN A 104 0.43 -6.87 -31.48
CA ASN A 104 0.97 -6.86 -32.85
C ASN A 104 1.76 -5.59 -33.15
N GLU A 105 1.31 -4.45 -32.63
CA GLU A 105 1.98 -3.17 -32.82
C GLU A 105 3.28 -3.10 -32.04
N ARG A 106 3.42 -3.76 -30.89
CA ARG A 106 4.66 -3.74 -30.08
C ARG A 106 5.72 -4.76 -30.48
N LYS A 107 5.48 -5.57 -31.52
CA LYS A 107 6.49 -6.49 -32.08
C LYS A 107 7.70 -5.73 -32.62
N ALA A 108 8.89 -6.24 -32.32
CA ALA A 108 10.13 -5.68 -32.83
C ALA A 108 10.10 -5.57 -34.37
N GLY A 109 10.40 -4.37 -34.89
CA GLY A 109 10.40 -4.09 -36.33
C GLY A 109 9.04 -3.77 -36.96
N SER A 110 7.93 -3.89 -36.21
CA SER A 110 6.63 -3.43 -36.69
C SER A 110 6.68 -1.92 -37.02
N GLN A 111 5.82 -1.46 -37.93
CA GLN A 111 5.72 -0.04 -38.22
C GLN A 111 5.15 0.72 -37.02
N GLY A 112 4.10 0.20 -36.37
CA GLY A 112 3.48 0.84 -35.20
C GLY A 112 4.44 1.00 -34.02
N TRP A 113 5.34 0.04 -33.78
CA TRP A 113 6.37 0.17 -32.74
C TRP A 113 7.36 1.27 -33.10
N ARG A 114 7.85 1.26 -34.35
CA ARG A 114 8.85 2.22 -34.82
C ARG A 114 8.30 3.64 -34.88
N GLU A 115 7.11 3.84 -35.44
CA GLU A 115 6.52 5.17 -35.63
C GLU A 115 5.75 5.67 -34.42
N GLY A 116 5.52 4.79 -33.43
CA GLY A 116 4.73 5.05 -32.24
C GLY A 116 3.22 5.10 -32.52
N VAL A 117 2.42 4.63 -31.57
CA VAL A 117 0.94 4.64 -31.68
C VAL A 117 0.31 5.33 -30.47
N VAL A 118 -0.77 6.10 -30.68
CA VAL A 118 -1.45 6.83 -29.61
C VAL A 118 -2.90 6.39 -29.54
N HIS A 119 -3.19 5.40 -28.68
CA HIS A 119 -4.52 4.85 -28.48
C HIS A 119 -5.21 5.47 -27.27
N ASP A 120 -5.46 6.78 -27.29
CA ASP A 120 -6.04 7.54 -26.17
C ASP A 120 -7.45 7.04 -25.75
N GLU A 121 -8.19 6.36 -26.64
CA GLU A 121 -9.46 5.71 -26.30
C GLU A 121 -9.28 4.50 -25.38
N GLU A 122 -8.20 3.73 -25.54
CA GLU A 122 -7.85 2.64 -24.62
C GLU A 122 -7.38 3.20 -23.27
N VAL A 123 -6.66 4.32 -23.28
CA VAL A 123 -6.29 5.05 -22.05
C VAL A 123 -7.53 5.48 -21.28
N ASP A 124 -8.52 6.06 -21.97
CA ASP A 124 -9.81 6.43 -21.35
C ASP A 124 -10.51 5.22 -20.76
N LYS A 125 -10.47 4.06 -21.44
CA LYS A 125 -11.02 2.82 -20.88
C LYS A 125 -10.30 2.48 -19.59
N PHE A 126 -8.98 2.47 -19.50
CA PHE A 126 -8.30 2.18 -18.23
C PHE A 126 -8.67 3.16 -17.10
N LEU A 127 -8.78 4.45 -17.41
CA LEU A 127 -9.11 5.50 -16.45
C LEU A 127 -10.57 5.48 -15.97
N THR A 128 -11.48 4.92 -16.79
CA THR A 128 -12.92 4.88 -16.51
C THR A 128 -13.42 3.49 -16.13
N THR A 129 -12.76 2.43 -16.57
CA THR A 129 -13.18 1.02 -16.44
C THR A 129 -12.67 0.44 -15.12
N TYR A 130 -13.09 1.06 -14.03
CA TYR A 130 -13.85 0.28 -13.06
C TYR A 130 -15.28 0.35 -13.57
N SER A 131 -15.75 -0.68 -14.25
CA SER A 131 -17.07 -0.72 -14.88
C SER A 131 -18.17 -0.39 -13.86
N SER A 132 -18.44 0.91 -13.72
CA SER A 132 -19.57 1.56 -13.06
C SER A 132 -20.27 0.69 -12.03
N VAL A 133 -19.65 0.51 -10.86
CA VAL A 133 -20.44 0.16 -9.68
C VAL A 133 -21.32 1.37 -9.30
N THR A 134 -20.96 2.57 -9.72
CA THR A 134 -21.74 3.79 -9.52
C THR A 134 -22.45 4.21 -10.79
N GLY A 135 -23.51 5.01 -10.66
CA GLY A 135 -24.08 5.75 -11.80
C GLY A 135 -23.36 7.07 -12.09
N LEU A 136 -22.17 7.30 -11.53
CA LEU A 136 -21.50 8.60 -11.49
C LEU A 136 -20.22 8.61 -12.35
N ASP A 137 -19.99 9.70 -13.09
CA ASP A 137 -18.86 9.86 -14.03
C ASP A 137 -17.60 10.43 -13.34
N TYR A 138 -16.99 9.66 -12.42
CA TYR A 138 -15.81 10.11 -11.63
C TYR A 138 -14.54 9.26 -11.83
N GLY A 139 -14.61 8.17 -12.62
CA GLY A 139 -13.44 7.35 -12.96
C GLY A 139 -12.80 6.59 -11.80
N THR A 140 -11.82 5.76 -12.14
CA THR A 140 -11.23 4.74 -11.24
C THR A 140 -10.52 5.32 -10.02
N ALA A 141 -9.99 6.55 -10.14
CA ALA A 141 -9.03 7.07 -9.17
C ALA A 141 -9.57 8.19 -8.26
N ALA A 142 -10.80 8.68 -8.50
CA ALA A 142 -11.43 9.69 -7.66
C ALA A 142 -11.51 9.25 -6.19
N GLU A 143 -12.05 8.06 -5.91
CA GLU A 143 -12.20 7.58 -4.55
C GLU A 143 -10.85 7.31 -3.87
N LEU A 144 -9.82 6.95 -4.65
CA LEU A 144 -8.45 6.83 -4.15
C LEU A 144 -7.88 8.20 -3.75
N VAL A 145 -8.03 9.23 -4.61
CA VAL A 145 -7.61 10.61 -4.29
C VAL A 145 -8.37 11.17 -3.10
N TYR A 146 -9.68 10.92 -3.02
CA TYR A 146 -10.50 11.31 -1.89
C TYR A 146 -9.93 10.80 -0.57
N ARG A 147 -9.56 9.52 -0.50
CA ARG A 147 -9.01 8.89 0.70
C ARG A 147 -7.59 9.34 1.00
N LEU A 148 -6.76 9.46 -0.02
CA LEU A 148 -5.40 10.00 0.10
C LEU A 148 -5.40 11.38 0.79
N LEU A 149 -6.36 12.24 0.44
CA LEU A 149 -6.43 13.62 0.94
C LEU A 149 -7.24 13.78 2.23
N THR A 150 -8.06 12.79 2.63
CA THR A 150 -8.94 12.90 3.81
C THR A 150 -8.53 12.01 4.98
N TYR A 151 -7.77 10.94 4.75
CA TYR A 151 -7.34 10.06 5.82
C TYR A 151 -6.19 10.67 6.65
N PRO A 152 -6.25 10.55 7.98
CA PRO A 152 -5.16 11.00 8.85
C PRO A 152 -3.97 10.04 8.72
N MET A 153 -2.94 10.45 8.00
CA MET A 153 -1.72 9.68 7.78
C MET A 153 -0.47 10.54 7.95
N ASP A 154 0.68 9.91 8.18
CA ASP A 154 1.98 10.60 8.23
C ASP A 154 2.65 10.61 6.87
N TYR A 155 3.63 11.51 6.69
CA TYR A 155 4.31 11.71 5.40
C TYR A 155 4.77 10.41 4.72
N PRO A 156 5.43 9.44 5.40
CA PRO A 156 5.90 8.22 4.72
C PRO A 156 4.76 7.32 4.23
N HIS A 157 3.61 7.35 4.91
CA HIS A 157 2.42 6.62 4.47
C HIS A 157 1.80 7.30 3.25
N PHE A 158 1.78 8.63 3.21
CA PHE A 158 1.29 9.41 2.08
C PHE A 158 2.20 9.29 0.85
N ALA A 159 3.52 9.42 1.02
CA ALA A 159 4.44 9.70 -0.08
C ALA A 159 4.80 8.47 -0.93
N THR A 160 4.97 7.30 -0.33
CA THR A 160 5.58 6.14 -1.01
C THR A 160 4.89 4.81 -0.71
N LEU A 161 4.96 3.89 -1.68
CA LEU A 161 4.55 2.49 -1.55
C LEU A 161 5.55 1.65 -0.77
N ALA A 162 6.78 2.13 -0.58
CA ALA A 162 7.83 1.36 0.05
C ALA A 162 7.54 1.16 1.55
N ARG A 163 7.42 -0.10 1.95
CA ARG A 163 7.20 -0.54 3.33
C ARG A 163 8.37 -1.42 3.75
N ASP A 164 8.87 -1.26 4.97
CA ASP A 164 9.79 -2.22 5.57
C ASP A 164 8.99 -3.17 6.45
N GLU A 165 9.18 -4.48 6.31
CA GLU A 165 8.57 -5.49 7.20
C GLU A 165 9.03 -5.33 8.66
N ASN A 166 10.20 -4.70 8.89
CA ASN A 166 10.74 -4.43 10.21
C ASN A 166 10.54 -2.94 10.56
N ALA A 167 9.64 -2.67 11.50
CA ALA A 167 9.06 -1.38 11.89
C ALA A 167 10.00 -0.26 12.41
N PHE A 168 11.19 -0.08 11.84
CA PHE A 168 12.12 0.99 12.19
C PHE A 168 11.93 2.28 11.37
N SER A 169 11.00 2.30 10.42
CA SER A 169 10.66 3.50 9.65
C SER A 169 9.24 4.00 9.97
N ALA A 170 9.04 5.30 9.80
CA ALA A 170 7.77 6.00 10.07
C ALA A 170 6.60 5.61 9.12
N GLY A 171 6.77 4.53 8.33
CA GLY A 171 5.78 3.94 7.41
C GLY A 171 5.26 2.55 7.83
N ALA A 172 5.68 2.01 8.98
CA ALA A 172 5.15 0.74 9.48
C ALA A 172 3.81 0.95 10.21
N SER A 173 2.71 0.52 9.58
CA SER A 173 1.37 0.59 10.16
C SER A 173 0.52 -0.58 9.71
N THR A 174 -0.22 -1.17 10.65
CA THR A 174 -1.22 -2.21 10.39
C THR A 174 -2.61 -1.63 10.09
N LYS A 175 -2.73 -0.31 9.99
CA LYS A 175 -4.00 0.34 9.64
C LYS A 175 -4.18 0.31 8.14
N VAL A 176 -5.30 -0.25 7.68
CA VAL A 176 -5.64 -0.27 6.25
C VAL A 176 -5.74 1.13 5.63
N THR A 177 -6.07 2.16 6.42
CA THR A 177 -6.02 3.55 5.97
C THR A 177 -4.64 4.04 5.55
N ASN A 178 -3.57 3.32 5.95
CA ASN A 178 -2.19 3.63 5.61
C ASN A 178 -1.69 2.83 4.40
N ASP A 179 -2.53 1.98 3.80
CA ASP A 179 -2.16 1.20 2.61
C ASP A 179 -2.33 2.02 1.32
N ILE A 180 -3.15 3.08 1.35
CA ILE A 180 -3.23 4.05 0.27
C ILE A 180 -2.08 5.04 0.34
N ASN A 181 -1.45 5.32 -0.80
CA ASN A 181 -0.35 6.27 -0.92
C ASN A 181 -0.32 6.90 -2.33
N MET A 182 0.36 8.03 -2.45
CA MET A 182 0.44 8.84 -3.66
C MET A 182 1.17 8.08 -4.79
N GLU A 183 2.27 7.41 -4.47
CA GLU A 183 3.08 6.65 -5.43
C GLU A 183 2.30 5.48 -6.04
N PHE A 184 1.47 4.79 -5.25
CA PHE A 184 0.58 3.73 -5.71
C PHE A 184 -0.41 4.25 -6.77
N ILE A 185 -1.06 5.39 -6.51
CA ILE A 185 -2.01 5.96 -7.46
C ILE A 185 -1.29 6.46 -8.71
N HIS A 186 -0.12 7.10 -8.53
CA HIS A 186 0.78 7.51 -9.62
C HIS A 186 1.14 6.33 -10.53
N ASN A 187 1.56 5.20 -9.96
CA ASN A 187 1.97 4.02 -10.71
C ASN A 187 0.83 3.44 -11.56
N ASN A 188 -0.38 3.43 -11.00
CA ASN A 188 -1.56 2.98 -11.74
C ASN A 188 -1.83 3.87 -12.96
N VAL A 189 -1.72 5.20 -12.82
CA VAL A 189 -1.93 6.13 -13.95
C VAL A 189 -0.86 5.96 -15.02
N HIS A 190 0.40 5.73 -14.63
CA HIS A 190 1.47 5.37 -15.56
C HIS A 190 1.10 4.15 -16.43
N TYR A 191 0.61 3.08 -15.79
CA TYR A 191 0.15 1.90 -16.50
C TYR A 191 -1.10 2.15 -17.34
N TRP A 192 -2.11 2.84 -16.82
CA TRP A 192 -3.35 3.15 -17.54
C TRP A 192 -3.09 3.96 -18.82
N VAL A 193 -2.05 4.80 -18.83
CA VAL A 193 -1.66 5.58 -20.01
C VAL A 193 -0.76 4.78 -20.96
N GLY A 194 0.20 4.03 -20.41
CA GLY A 194 1.14 3.27 -21.23
C GLY A 194 0.56 1.99 -21.80
N GLY A 195 -0.34 1.32 -21.09
CA GLY A 195 -0.72 -0.06 -21.34
C GLY A 195 0.48 -1.01 -21.31
N ASN A 196 0.30 -2.23 -21.82
CA ASN A 196 1.39 -3.20 -21.96
C ASN A 196 2.42 -2.71 -22.99
N GLY A 197 3.58 -2.28 -22.51
CA GLY A 197 4.72 -1.89 -23.33
C GLY A 197 4.66 -0.50 -23.99
N GLY A 198 3.68 0.36 -23.68
CA GLY A 198 3.79 1.78 -24.06
C GLY A 198 4.80 2.52 -23.19
N HIS A 199 5.21 3.72 -23.63
CA HIS A 199 6.31 4.44 -22.97
C HIS A 199 5.97 4.84 -21.54
N MET A 200 4.75 5.34 -21.30
CA MET A 200 4.29 5.74 -19.97
C MET A 200 4.26 4.61 -18.93
N SER A 201 4.23 3.33 -19.34
CA SER A 201 4.27 2.20 -18.40
C SER A 201 5.68 1.73 -18.08
N GLN A 202 6.72 2.35 -18.65
CA GLN A 202 8.12 1.94 -18.43
C GLN A 202 8.97 3.07 -17.85
N ILE A 203 9.45 2.88 -16.63
CA ILE A 203 10.25 3.88 -15.90
C ILE A 203 11.38 4.52 -16.75
N PRO A 204 12.22 3.76 -17.48
CA PRO A 204 13.36 4.35 -18.19
C PRO A 204 12.99 5.21 -19.40
N VAL A 205 11.74 5.13 -19.88
CA VAL A 205 11.29 5.83 -21.09
C VAL A 205 9.98 6.61 -20.93
N ALA A 206 9.35 6.57 -19.74
CA ALA A 206 8.07 7.25 -19.50
C ALA A 206 8.14 8.76 -19.70
N THR A 207 9.28 9.38 -19.34
CA THR A 207 9.49 10.83 -19.45
C THR A 207 9.50 11.35 -20.88
N PHE A 208 9.69 10.47 -21.87
CA PHE A 208 9.62 10.86 -23.28
C PHE A 208 8.20 11.20 -23.71
N ASP A 209 7.17 10.56 -23.15
CA ASP A 209 5.79 10.89 -23.51
C ASP A 209 5.39 12.24 -22.91
N PRO A 210 4.94 13.23 -23.71
CA PRO A 210 4.59 14.56 -23.20
C PRO A 210 3.54 14.56 -22.08
N VAL A 211 2.65 13.56 -22.04
CA VAL A 211 1.62 13.46 -20.99
C VAL A 211 2.20 13.18 -19.61
N PHE A 212 3.44 12.66 -19.52
CA PHE A 212 4.19 12.48 -18.28
C PHE A 212 4.18 13.75 -17.43
N TRP A 213 4.47 14.89 -18.05
CA TRP A 213 4.61 16.17 -17.36
C TRP A 213 3.27 16.69 -16.83
N LEU A 214 2.18 16.47 -17.56
CA LEU A 214 0.82 16.83 -17.11
C LEU A 214 0.36 15.93 -15.95
N HIS A 215 0.71 14.65 -16.00
CA HIS A 215 0.46 13.70 -14.93
C HIS A 215 1.22 14.09 -13.65
N HIS A 216 2.53 14.30 -13.74
CA HIS A 216 3.38 14.69 -12.60
C HIS A 216 3.04 16.08 -12.05
N CYS A 217 2.57 17.01 -12.88
CA CYS A 217 2.03 18.28 -12.41
C CYS A 217 0.76 18.10 -11.55
N ASN A 218 -0.10 17.11 -11.86
CA ASN A 218 -1.22 16.78 -10.97
C ASN A 218 -0.76 16.05 -9.70
N ILE A 219 0.29 15.23 -9.75
CA ILE A 219 0.87 14.61 -8.54
C ILE A 219 1.41 15.69 -7.60
N ASP A 220 2.15 16.68 -8.12
CA ASP A 220 2.61 17.83 -7.34
C ASP A 220 1.43 18.65 -6.78
N ARG A 221 0.36 18.86 -7.56
CA ARG A 221 -0.89 19.47 -7.06
C ARG A 221 -1.48 18.72 -5.87
N LEU A 222 -1.60 17.39 -5.96
CA LEU A 222 -2.15 16.57 -4.89
C LEU A 222 -1.25 16.63 -3.64
N PHE A 223 0.06 16.65 -3.83
CA PHE A 223 1.02 16.83 -2.75
C PHE A 223 0.87 18.21 -2.08
N ALA A 224 0.78 19.29 -2.86
CA ALA A 224 0.55 20.63 -2.33
C ALA A 224 -0.75 20.71 -1.50
N ILE A 225 -1.85 20.13 -2.00
CA ILE A 225 -3.13 20.06 -1.26
C ILE A 225 -2.94 19.28 0.05
N TRP A 226 -2.28 18.12 0.01
CA TRP A 226 -2.03 17.32 1.21
C TRP A 226 -1.14 18.06 2.23
N GLN A 227 -0.10 18.77 1.78
CA GLN A 227 0.75 19.59 2.65
C GLN A 227 -0.03 20.72 3.31
N THR A 228 -0.94 21.38 2.59
CA THR A 228 -1.80 22.42 3.18
C THR A 228 -2.78 21.85 4.21
N LEU A 229 -3.29 20.63 3.98
CA LEU A 229 -4.14 19.93 4.95
C LEU A 229 -3.36 19.36 6.14
N ASN A 230 -2.06 19.11 5.98
CA ASN A 230 -1.20 18.46 6.98
C ASN A 230 0.11 19.25 7.19
N PRO A 231 0.06 20.54 7.60
CA PRO A 231 1.23 21.42 7.62
C PRO A 231 2.37 20.91 8.53
N ASP A 232 2.02 20.15 9.56
CA ASP A 232 2.95 19.66 10.58
C ASP A 232 3.66 18.35 10.14
N LYS A 233 3.18 17.72 9.07
CA LYS A 233 3.56 16.35 8.69
C LYS A 233 4.60 16.33 7.60
N TRP A 234 5.84 16.64 8.00
CA TRP A 234 7.00 16.58 7.12
C TRP A 234 8.02 15.59 7.67
N PHE A 235 8.62 14.78 6.79
CA PHE A 235 9.66 13.85 7.21
C PHE A 235 10.94 14.59 7.61
N LYS A 236 11.68 14.03 8.56
CA LYS A 236 13.02 14.49 8.94
C LYS A 236 14.10 13.54 8.50
N SER A 237 13.82 12.26 8.64
CA SER A 237 14.67 11.17 8.20
C SER A 237 13.81 9.97 7.85
N ASP A 238 14.26 9.22 6.86
CA ASP A 238 13.77 7.90 6.49
C ASP A 238 14.93 7.07 5.93
N ILE A 239 14.71 5.80 5.64
CA ILE A 239 15.74 4.96 5.01
C ILE A 239 15.55 4.91 3.50
N GLN A 240 16.67 4.77 2.77
CA GLN A 240 16.65 4.50 1.34
C GLN A 240 16.23 3.04 1.10
N ARG A 241 15.26 2.81 0.22
CA ARG A 241 14.65 1.47 -0.03
C ARG A 241 14.94 0.95 -1.44
N TYR A 242 14.00 0.19 -2.01
CA TYR A 242 14.06 -0.65 -3.22
C TYR A 242 14.71 -0.05 -4.47
N PHE A 243 14.91 1.27 -4.53
CA PHE A 243 15.68 1.94 -5.58
C PHE A 243 17.04 2.40 -5.03
N ASP A 244 18.10 1.74 -5.49
CA ASP A 244 19.45 2.21 -5.25
C ASP A 244 19.74 3.50 -6.06
N GLN A 245 19.55 4.64 -5.40
CA GLN A 245 19.90 5.98 -5.83
C GLN A 245 21.35 6.37 -5.51
N LYS A 246 22.25 5.42 -5.14
CA LYS A 246 23.68 5.72 -4.99
C LYS A 246 24.29 6.30 -6.26
N ILE A 247 23.73 5.98 -7.43
CA ILE A 247 24.14 6.55 -8.72
C ILE A 247 23.95 8.08 -8.78
N VAL A 248 22.99 8.62 -8.02
CA VAL A 248 22.80 10.07 -7.84
C VAL A 248 23.32 10.56 -6.48
N GLY A 249 24.16 9.75 -5.82
CA GLY A 249 24.85 10.11 -4.59
C GLY A 249 24.00 10.06 -3.32
N SER A 250 22.84 9.41 -3.35
CA SER A 250 22.03 9.16 -2.15
C SER A 250 22.72 8.12 -1.24
N GLY A 251 22.70 8.35 0.07
CA GLY A 251 23.15 7.39 1.07
C GLY A 251 21.99 6.60 1.67
N ASP A 252 22.30 5.56 2.45
CA ASP A 252 21.29 4.63 2.98
C ASP A 252 20.22 5.29 3.90
N VAL A 253 20.47 6.51 4.37
CA VAL A 253 19.51 7.36 5.12
C VAL A 253 19.18 8.58 4.28
N ILE A 254 17.88 8.81 4.07
CA ILE A 254 17.33 9.98 3.39
C ILE A 254 16.82 10.95 4.45
N THR A 255 17.09 12.23 4.30
CA THR A 255 16.61 13.30 5.18
C THR A 255 15.94 14.39 4.37
N ASP A 256 15.33 15.36 5.07
CA ASP A 256 14.82 16.58 4.42
C ASP A 256 15.93 17.47 3.81
N GLN A 257 17.19 17.07 3.95
CA GLN A 257 18.39 17.73 3.41
C GLN A 257 19.12 16.87 2.37
N THR A 258 18.60 15.69 2.01
CA THR A 258 19.25 14.85 1.00
C THR A 258 19.25 15.56 -0.36
N PRO A 259 20.39 15.68 -1.06
CA PRO A 259 20.46 16.28 -2.38
C PRO A 259 19.50 15.65 -3.40
N LEU A 260 18.62 16.46 -4.00
CA LEU A 260 17.77 16.08 -5.12
C LEU A 260 18.54 16.25 -6.43
N ARG A 261 19.52 15.38 -6.66
CA ARG A 261 20.30 15.43 -7.90
C ARG A 261 19.44 15.00 -9.11
N PRO A 262 19.71 15.54 -10.31
CA PRO A 262 20.77 16.50 -10.65
C PRO A 262 20.31 17.97 -10.60
N PHE A 263 19.28 18.31 -9.82
CA PHE A 263 18.66 19.64 -9.88
C PHE A 263 19.49 20.67 -9.10
N HIS A 264 19.96 21.72 -9.79
CA HIS A 264 20.64 22.86 -9.19
C HIS A 264 19.72 24.10 -9.14
N LYS A 265 19.91 24.95 -8.13
CA LYS A 265 19.16 26.19 -7.93
C LYS A 265 19.88 27.43 -8.46
N ASP A 266 21.17 27.31 -8.74
CA ASP A 266 22.05 28.38 -9.21
C ASP A 266 23.17 27.84 -10.12
N GLU A 267 23.87 28.76 -10.78
CA GLU A 267 24.99 28.46 -11.69
C GLU A 267 26.22 27.88 -10.96
N ASP A 268 26.31 28.07 -9.64
CA ASP A 268 27.36 27.51 -8.78
C ASP A 268 27.17 26.02 -8.51
N GLY A 269 26.05 25.43 -8.96
CA GLY A 269 25.75 24.02 -8.81
C GLY A 269 25.19 23.65 -7.44
N THR A 270 24.61 24.61 -6.72
CA THR A 270 23.98 24.30 -5.44
C THR A 270 22.72 23.47 -5.68
N VAL A 271 22.70 22.26 -5.10
CA VAL A 271 21.61 21.29 -5.30
C VAL A 271 20.34 21.68 -4.54
N TRP A 272 19.19 21.34 -5.10
CA TRP A 272 17.91 21.36 -4.40
C TRP A 272 17.86 20.27 -3.32
N MET A 273 17.14 20.53 -2.22
CA MET A 273 16.82 19.56 -1.17
C MET A 273 15.30 19.50 -0.95
N PRO A 274 14.74 18.42 -0.35
CA PRO A 274 13.31 18.35 -0.07
C PRO A 274 12.78 19.54 0.74
N ASN A 275 13.55 20.04 1.71
CA ASN A 275 13.12 21.17 2.52
C ASN A 275 13.11 22.50 1.73
N ASP A 276 13.89 22.62 0.64
CA ASP A 276 13.87 23.79 -0.24
C ASP A 276 12.58 23.83 -1.09
N THR A 277 12.02 22.66 -1.41
CA THR A 277 10.82 22.52 -2.24
C THR A 277 9.53 22.41 -1.43
N ARG A 278 9.61 22.32 -0.09
CA ARG A 278 8.43 22.22 0.79
C ARG A 278 7.47 23.39 0.63
N ASP A 279 8.01 24.59 0.38
CA ASP A 279 7.24 25.81 0.11
C ASP A 279 7.28 26.12 -1.38
N TRP A 280 6.40 25.47 -2.15
CA TRP A 280 6.34 25.58 -3.61
C TRP A 280 6.02 27.00 -4.10
N PHE A 281 5.43 27.87 -3.26
CA PHE A 281 5.22 29.28 -3.63
C PHE A 281 6.55 29.98 -3.96
N LYS A 282 7.65 29.60 -3.30
CA LYS A 282 8.99 30.13 -3.58
C LYS A 282 9.53 29.71 -4.94
N MET A 283 8.97 28.67 -5.54
CA MET A 283 9.28 28.22 -6.89
C MET A 283 8.45 28.96 -7.96
N GLY A 284 7.63 29.92 -7.55
CA GLY A 284 6.93 30.84 -8.44
C GLY A 284 5.64 30.30 -9.05
N TYR A 285 5.07 29.23 -8.50
CA TYR A 285 3.78 28.68 -8.93
C TYR A 285 2.86 28.37 -7.74
N THR A 286 1.57 28.23 -8.04
CA THR A 286 0.58 27.66 -7.12
C THR A 286 -0.58 27.05 -7.93
N TYR A 287 -1.50 26.40 -7.23
CA TYR A 287 -2.68 25.78 -7.82
C TYR A 287 -3.93 26.63 -7.59
N PRO A 288 -4.95 26.55 -8.48
CA PRO A 288 -6.19 27.33 -8.34
C PRO A 288 -6.88 27.15 -7.00
N GLU A 289 -6.70 25.98 -6.37
CA GLU A 289 -7.24 25.66 -5.05
C GLU A 289 -6.43 26.23 -3.88
N LEU A 290 -5.24 26.79 -4.12
CA LEU A 290 -4.27 27.16 -3.10
C LEU A 290 -3.81 28.62 -3.28
N SER A 291 -4.66 29.60 -2.94
CA SER A 291 -4.24 31.01 -2.96
C SER A 291 -3.41 31.44 -1.73
N GLY A 292 -3.22 30.53 -0.76
CA GLY A 292 -2.57 30.80 0.52
C GLY A 292 -3.51 31.39 1.59
N LYS A 293 -4.80 31.58 1.26
CA LYS A 293 -5.83 32.07 2.19
C LYS A 293 -6.85 31.02 2.60
N GLU A 294 -6.74 29.81 2.06
CA GLU A 294 -7.79 28.81 2.23
C GLU A 294 -7.74 28.19 3.61
N THR A 295 -8.92 27.90 4.17
CA THR A 295 -8.99 27.11 5.40
C THR A 295 -8.95 25.62 5.06
N SER A 296 -8.51 24.79 6.02
CA SER A 296 -8.63 23.33 5.87
C SER A 296 -10.07 22.89 5.60
N THR A 297 -11.06 23.64 6.09
CA THR A 297 -12.48 23.37 5.82
C THR A 297 -12.83 23.60 4.36
N ASP A 298 -12.34 24.67 3.74
CA ASP A 298 -12.59 24.97 2.33
C ASP A 298 -11.96 23.90 1.43
N LEU A 299 -10.74 23.48 1.75
CA LEU A 299 -10.05 22.42 1.03
C LEU A 299 -10.74 21.06 1.19
N ILE A 300 -11.16 20.69 2.40
CA ILE A 300 -11.92 19.45 2.62
C ILE A 300 -13.26 19.49 1.86
N LYS A 301 -13.95 20.64 1.82
CA LYS A 301 -15.17 20.80 1.01
C LYS A 301 -14.88 20.61 -0.47
N MET A 302 -13.81 21.21 -0.98
CA MET A 302 -13.37 21.04 -2.37
C MET A 302 -13.06 19.57 -2.68
N VAL A 303 -12.31 18.87 -1.82
CA VAL A 303 -11.99 17.44 -1.94
C VAL A 303 -13.25 16.58 -1.91
N ASN A 304 -14.17 16.82 -0.96
CA ASN A 304 -15.47 16.16 -0.89
C ASN A 304 -16.27 16.32 -2.19
N ASN A 305 -16.28 17.52 -2.75
CA ASN A 305 -17.05 17.84 -3.94
C ASN A 305 -16.39 17.34 -5.23
N ALA A 306 -15.06 17.30 -5.28
CA ALA A 306 -14.33 16.84 -6.47
C ALA A 306 -14.27 15.31 -6.54
N TYR A 307 -13.99 14.64 -5.42
CA TYR A 307 -13.51 13.26 -5.43
C TYR A 307 -14.33 12.28 -4.58
N GLY A 308 -15.15 12.76 -3.63
CA GLY A 308 -15.88 11.90 -2.68
C GLY A 308 -17.07 11.17 -3.29
N ILE A 309 -16.84 10.09 -4.03
CA ILE A 309 -17.88 9.27 -4.67
C ILE A 309 -18.76 8.63 -3.61
N SER A 310 -18.16 7.88 -2.66
CA SER A 310 -18.93 7.19 -1.61
C SER A 310 -19.78 8.17 -0.79
N ARG A 311 -19.26 9.38 -0.56
CA ARG A 311 -20.00 10.47 0.10
C ARG A 311 -21.22 10.90 -0.71
N LYS A 312 -21.06 11.12 -2.02
CA LYS A 312 -22.17 11.54 -2.90
C LYS A 312 -23.25 10.49 -2.97
N GLU A 313 -22.88 9.22 -3.07
CA GLU A 313 -23.83 8.11 -3.10
C GLU A 313 -24.55 7.95 -1.76
N ALA A 314 -23.84 8.07 -0.63
CA ALA A 314 -24.44 8.02 0.69
C ALA A 314 -25.44 9.18 0.91
N LEU A 315 -25.09 10.39 0.46
CA LEU A 315 -26.00 11.54 0.49
C LEU A 315 -27.20 11.33 -0.41
N GLN A 316 -27.00 10.82 -1.63
CA GLN A 316 -28.09 10.56 -2.56
C GLN A 316 -29.05 9.51 -1.99
N MET A 317 -28.51 8.40 -1.47
CA MET A 317 -29.25 7.35 -0.79
C MET A 317 -30.07 7.93 0.38
N ALA A 318 -29.46 8.73 1.25
CA ALA A 318 -30.15 9.35 2.39
C ALA A 318 -31.25 10.33 1.97
N ARG A 319 -31.07 11.07 0.86
CA ARG A 319 -32.08 12.02 0.34
C ARG A 319 -33.29 11.33 -0.27
N THR A 320 -33.11 10.17 -0.89
CA THR A 320 -34.17 9.45 -1.59
C THR A 320 -34.87 8.40 -0.72
N ALA A 321 -34.34 8.11 0.46
CA ALA A 321 -34.86 7.07 1.34
C ALA A 321 -36.15 7.52 2.05
N THR A 322 -37.21 6.70 1.94
CA THR A 322 -38.44 6.88 2.74
C THR A 322 -38.18 6.61 4.22
N GLU A 323 -37.30 5.64 4.51
CA GLU A 323 -36.76 5.34 5.83
C GLU A 323 -35.24 5.17 5.70
N LEU A 324 -34.46 5.79 6.59
CA LEU A 324 -33.01 5.69 6.52
C LEU A 324 -32.54 4.24 6.74
N PRO A 325 -31.57 3.76 5.95
CA PRO A 325 -30.97 2.46 6.18
C PRO A 325 -30.30 2.42 7.56
N LYS A 326 -30.31 1.27 8.22
CA LYS A 326 -29.53 1.11 9.46
C LYS A 326 -28.05 1.37 9.18
N GLY A 327 -27.37 1.98 10.15
CA GLY A 327 -25.98 2.42 10.00
C GLY A 327 -25.78 3.73 9.23
N VAL A 328 -26.87 4.38 8.79
CA VAL A 328 -26.84 5.71 8.16
C VAL A 328 -27.42 6.75 9.10
N GLU A 329 -26.62 7.74 9.48
CA GLU A 329 -27.09 8.89 10.26
C GLU A 329 -26.93 10.16 9.42
N ILE A 330 -27.98 10.97 9.33
CA ILE A 330 -27.85 12.32 8.76
C ILE A 330 -27.11 13.18 9.77
N ILE A 331 -26.04 13.83 9.30
CA ILE A 331 -25.39 14.92 10.03
C ILE A 331 -26.04 16.21 9.54
N ASP A 332 -26.98 16.70 10.33
CA ASP A 332 -27.75 17.87 9.96
C ASP A 332 -27.01 19.16 10.33
N ILE A 333 -26.81 20.05 9.36
CA ILE A 333 -26.41 21.43 9.61
C ILE A 333 -27.61 22.30 9.24
N ASN A 334 -28.26 22.86 10.26
CA ASN A 334 -29.41 23.77 10.12
C ASN A 334 -30.67 23.17 9.44
N GLY A 335 -30.94 21.87 9.57
CA GLY A 335 -32.18 21.26 9.08
C GLY A 335 -32.18 20.99 7.57
N LYS A 336 -31.00 20.83 6.94
CA LYS A 336 -30.84 20.62 5.50
C LYS A 336 -29.89 19.46 5.20
N ILE A 337 -30.43 18.41 4.57
CA ILE A 337 -29.66 17.40 3.85
C ILE A 337 -29.20 18.01 2.52
N GLY A 338 -28.09 18.75 2.52
CA GLY A 338 -27.68 19.61 1.41
C GLY A 338 -26.17 19.67 1.17
N GLU A 339 -25.69 20.73 0.50
CA GLU A 339 -24.25 21.00 0.33
C GLU A 339 -23.53 21.21 1.66
N GLU A 340 -24.25 21.67 2.69
CA GLU A 340 -23.72 21.91 4.04
C GLU A 340 -23.97 20.74 5.01
N GLY A 341 -24.90 19.83 4.70
CA GLY A 341 -25.16 18.64 5.51
C GLY A 341 -24.20 17.49 5.22
N GLY A 342 -24.19 16.48 6.08
CA GLY A 342 -23.38 15.28 5.93
C GLY A 342 -24.17 14.00 6.18
N VAL A 343 -23.52 12.87 5.92
CA VAL A 343 -24.01 11.55 6.31
C VAL A 343 -22.87 10.84 7.03
N LYS A 344 -23.18 10.24 8.16
CA LYS A 344 -22.30 9.29 8.84
C LYS A 344 -22.70 7.90 8.39
N VAL A 345 -21.72 7.18 7.87
CA VAL A 345 -21.84 5.84 7.32
C VAL A 345 -20.56 5.08 7.61
N ASN A 346 -20.65 3.75 7.76
CA ASN A 346 -19.47 2.92 7.88
C ASN A 346 -18.69 2.90 6.57
N ASP A 347 -17.37 2.98 6.67
CA ASP A 347 -16.47 2.99 5.55
C ASP A 347 -15.79 1.63 5.41
N TYR A 348 -15.84 1.05 4.21
CA TYR A 348 -15.39 -0.30 3.91
C TYR A 348 -14.36 -0.28 2.79
N ALA A 349 -13.27 -1.00 3.00
CA ALA A 349 -12.21 -1.19 2.01
C ALA A 349 -11.62 -2.60 2.13
N LEU A 350 -11.02 -3.05 1.04
CA LEU A 350 -10.17 -4.23 1.00
C LEU A 350 -8.70 -3.76 1.03
N SER A 351 -7.92 -4.33 1.94
CA SER A 351 -6.47 -4.30 1.88
C SER A 351 -6.01 -5.63 1.31
N ILE A 352 -5.30 -5.59 0.18
CA ILE A 352 -4.73 -6.78 -0.45
C ILE A 352 -3.22 -6.68 -0.30
N GLN A 353 -2.64 -7.57 0.51
CA GLN A 353 -1.20 -7.71 0.68
C GLN A 353 -0.72 -8.91 -0.14
N TYR A 354 0.32 -8.71 -0.93
CA TYR A 354 0.89 -9.77 -1.75
C TYR A 354 2.39 -9.56 -1.95
N SER A 355 3.11 -10.66 -2.15
CA SER A 355 4.51 -10.60 -2.56
C SER A 355 4.58 -10.07 -3.99
N LYS A 356 5.31 -8.98 -4.19
CA LYS A 356 5.56 -8.37 -5.51
C LYS A 356 6.19 -9.37 -6.48
N PHE A 357 6.91 -10.37 -5.97
CA PHE A 357 7.61 -11.38 -6.76
C PHE A 357 7.00 -12.78 -6.65
N ALA A 358 5.74 -12.89 -6.19
CA ALA A 358 5.04 -14.16 -5.96
C ALA A 358 5.09 -15.13 -7.15
N LEU A 359 5.07 -14.62 -8.39
CA LEU A 359 5.17 -15.41 -9.61
C LEU A 359 6.54 -15.25 -10.28
N TYR A 360 7.63 -15.41 -9.52
CA TYR A 360 9.00 -15.25 -10.02
C TYR A 360 9.27 -13.88 -10.64
N GLY A 361 8.56 -12.86 -10.13
CA GLY A 361 8.58 -11.49 -10.64
C GLY A 361 7.71 -11.24 -11.87
N HIS A 362 7.08 -12.24 -12.49
CA HIS A 362 6.08 -11.98 -13.52
C HIS A 362 4.90 -11.20 -12.95
N PRO A 363 4.39 -10.20 -13.68
CA PRO A 363 3.24 -9.42 -13.27
C PRO A 363 1.98 -10.27 -13.37
N PHE A 364 0.99 -9.85 -12.60
CA PHE A 364 -0.28 -10.56 -12.54
C PHE A 364 -1.39 -9.60 -12.10
N ASN A 365 -2.63 -10.03 -12.36
CA ASN A 365 -3.82 -9.35 -11.88
C ASN A 365 -4.42 -10.15 -10.73
N VAL A 366 -4.88 -9.45 -9.70
CA VAL A 366 -5.72 -9.99 -8.62
C VAL A 366 -7.13 -9.48 -8.88
N GLU A 367 -7.94 -10.31 -9.52
CA GLU A 367 -9.34 -10.01 -9.81
C GLU A 367 -10.20 -10.48 -8.64
N VAL A 368 -11.02 -9.58 -8.09
CA VAL A 368 -11.90 -9.84 -6.95
C VAL A 368 -13.34 -9.86 -7.43
N TYR A 369 -14.09 -10.82 -6.90
CA TYR A 369 -15.46 -11.15 -7.23
C TYR A 369 -16.30 -11.29 -5.96
N LEU A 370 -17.61 -11.11 -6.08
CA LEU A 370 -18.56 -11.34 -5.00
C LEU A 370 -19.47 -12.50 -5.36
N ARG A 371 -19.35 -13.62 -4.63
CA ARG A 371 -20.14 -14.82 -4.93
C ARG A 371 -21.60 -14.55 -4.57
N PRO A 372 -22.58 -14.78 -5.45
CA PRO A 372 -24.00 -14.59 -5.16
C PRO A 372 -24.48 -15.35 -3.93
N GLU A 373 -25.57 -14.87 -3.34
CA GLU A 373 -26.14 -15.50 -2.15
C GLU A 373 -26.78 -16.84 -2.52
N GLY A 374 -26.47 -17.88 -1.74
CA GLY A 374 -26.93 -19.25 -1.99
C GLY A 374 -25.98 -20.09 -2.86
N ASP A 375 -25.09 -19.46 -3.62
CA ASP A 375 -24.06 -20.18 -4.37
C ASP A 375 -22.99 -20.73 -3.42
N THR A 376 -22.64 -22.01 -3.61
CA THR A 376 -21.58 -22.69 -2.87
C THR A 376 -20.24 -22.75 -3.61
N GLU A 377 -20.25 -22.48 -4.92
CA GLU A 377 -19.07 -22.57 -5.77
C GLU A 377 -18.57 -21.20 -6.23
N ASN A 378 -17.25 -21.04 -6.27
CA ASN A 378 -16.59 -19.86 -6.81
C ASN A 378 -16.55 -19.96 -8.34
N THR A 379 -17.43 -19.23 -9.02
CA THR A 379 -17.48 -19.17 -10.49
C THR A 379 -17.12 -17.78 -10.96
N PHE A 380 -16.06 -17.58 -11.73
CA PHE A 380 -15.54 -16.25 -12.09
C PHE A 380 -16.36 -15.58 -13.21
N ARG A 381 -17.62 -15.26 -12.90
CA ARG A 381 -18.58 -14.63 -13.79
C ARG A 381 -18.33 -13.14 -13.91
N THR A 382 -18.51 -12.57 -15.10
CA THR A 382 -18.29 -11.14 -15.35
C THR A 382 -19.22 -10.26 -14.51
N GLU A 383 -20.45 -10.72 -14.26
CA GLU A 383 -21.43 -10.03 -13.42
C GLU A 383 -21.10 -10.00 -11.92
N ASP A 384 -20.24 -10.91 -11.45
CA ASP A 384 -19.81 -10.98 -10.04
C ASP A 384 -18.55 -10.14 -9.79
N PHE A 385 -17.95 -9.57 -10.83
CA PHE A 385 -16.70 -8.82 -10.75
C PHE A 385 -16.84 -7.55 -9.92
N VAL A 386 -16.01 -7.41 -8.88
CA VAL A 386 -15.98 -6.26 -7.98
C VAL A 386 -14.87 -5.28 -8.41
N THR A 387 -13.66 -5.80 -8.60
CA THR A 387 -12.46 -4.97 -8.77
C THR A 387 -11.26 -5.79 -9.27
N ASN A 388 -10.20 -5.10 -9.70
CA ASN A 388 -8.91 -5.68 -10.05
C ASN A 388 -7.75 -4.88 -9.44
N VAL A 389 -6.71 -5.59 -9.01
CA VAL A 389 -5.41 -5.04 -8.60
C VAL A 389 -4.33 -5.57 -9.53
N PHE A 390 -3.59 -4.68 -10.17
CA PHE A 390 -2.45 -5.03 -11.02
C PHE A 390 -1.13 -4.98 -10.24
N ASN A 391 -0.38 -6.09 -10.26
CA ASN A 391 0.99 -6.13 -9.75
C ASN A 391 1.97 -5.70 -10.83
N PHE A 392 2.54 -4.50 -10.70
CA PHE A 392 3.59 -4.02 -11.59
C PHE A 392 4.98 -4.53 -11.16
N SER A 393 5.37 -5.71 -11.67
CA SER A 393 6.64 -6.39 -11.39
C SER A 393 7.32 -6.94 -12.64
N GLN A 394 8.59 -7.33 -12.53
CA GLN A 394 9.32 -8.07 -13.58
C GLN A 394 10.26 -9.14 -12.96
N PRO A 395 10.56 -10.25 -13.67
CA PRO A 395 11.50 -11.27 -13.20
C PRO A 395 12.90 -10.74 -12.91
N SER A 396 13.53 -11.28 -11.86
CA SER A 396 14.91 -10.94 -11.50
C SER A 396 15.97 -11.64 -12.35
N GLU A 397 15.66 -12.85 -12.81
CA GLU A 397 16.52 -13.72 -13.61
C GLU A 397 15.76 -14.25 -14.83
N GLN A 398 16.47 -14.48 -15.93
CA GLN A 398 15.97 -15.12 -17.15
C GLN A 398 17.10 -16.00 -17.70
N ASP A 399 16.79 -17.27 -18.02
CA ASP A 399 17.77 -18.27 -18.48
C ASP A 399 19.01 -18.42 -17.57
N GLY A 400 18.80 -18.29 -16.24
CA GLY A 400 19.87 -18.37 -15.25
C GLY A 400 20.82 -17.15 -15.25
N LYS A 401 20.46 -16.07 -15.95
CA LYS A 401 21.18 -14.78 -15.92
C LYS A 401 20.32 -13.72 -15.25
N GLU A 402 20.96 -12.93 -14.40
CA GLU A 402 20.34 -11.76 -13.79
C GLU A 402 20.01 -10.71 -14.86
N VAL A 403 18.75 -10.29 -14.91
CA VAL A 403 18.22 -9.30 -15.87
C VAL A 403 17.74 -8.01 -15.20
N CYS A 404 17.51 -8.03 -13.89
CA CYS A 404 17.17 -6.84 -13.11
C CYS A 404 17.72 -6.95 -11.69
N THR A 405 18.81 -6.23 -11.40
CA THR A 405 19.48 -6.25 -10.09
C THR A 405 18.55 -5.78 -8.97
N ASN A 406 17.80 -4.70 -9.17
CA ASN A 406 16.82 -4.23 -8.16
C ASN A 406 15.70 -5.24 -7.92
N CYS A 407 15.28 -5.97 -8.95
CA CYS A 407 14.26 -7.00 -8.85
C CYS A 407 14.80 -8.23 -8.15
N LYS A 408 16.07 -8.57 -8.35
CA LYS A 408 16.76 -9.66 -7.64
C LYS A 408 16.88 -9.36 -6.16
N GLU A 409 17.30 -8.15 -5.82
CA GLU A 409 17.34 -7.71 -4.42
C GLU A 409 15.94 -7.66 -3.80
N GLY A 410 14.95 -7.18 -4.54
CA GLY A 410 13.56 -7.19 -4.10
C GLY A 410 13.04 -8.62 -3.86
N GLN A 411 13.22 -9.51 -4.83
CA GLN A 411 12.79 -10.90 -4.72
C GLN A 411 13.48 -11.63 -3.57
N ALA A 412 14.78 -11.39 -3.35
CA ALA A 412 15.51 -11.96 -2.21
C ALA A 412 15.02 -11.45 -0.85
N ARG A 413 14.39 -10.26 -0.81
CA ARG A 413 13.79 -9.66 0.38
C ARG A 413 12.28 -9.92 0.52
N ASP A 414 11.69 -10.71 -0.38
CA ASP A 414 10.25 -10.99 -0.45
C ASP A 414 9.37 -9.73 -0.29
N VAL A 415 9.65 -8.70 -1.10
CA VAL A 415 8.94 -7.40 -1.01
C VAL A 415 7.43 -7.59 -1.00
N GLN A 416 6.81 -7.26 0.13
CA GLN A 416 5.36 -7.14 0.22
C GLN A 416 4.92 -5.79 -0.34
N VAL A 417 3.86 -5.81 -1.13
CA VAL A 417 3.15 -4.61 -1.56
C VAL A 417 1.70 -4.70 -1.09
N THR A 418 1.11 -3.53 -0.85
CA THR A 418 -0.30 -3.43 -0.48
C THR A 418 -1.07 -2.69 -1.55
N ALA A 419 -2.26 -3.18 -1.86
CA ALA A 419 -3.27 -2.46 -2.62
C ALA A 419 -4.46 -2.10 -1.73
N TYR A 420 -4.96 -0.89 -1.89
CA TYR A 420 -6.14 -0.38 -1.20
C TYR A 420 -7.31 -0.27 -2.18
N ILE A 421 -8.42 -0.93 -1.88
CA ILE A 421 -9.62 -0.90 -2.71
C ILE A 421 -10.80 -0.39 -1.90
N PRO A 422 -11.37 0.78 -2.23
CA PRO A 422 -12.60 1.23 -1.62
C PRO A 422 -13.80 0.41 -2.12
N VAL A 423 -14.63 -0.11 -1.20
CA VAL A 423 -15.82 -0.91 -1.55
C VAL A 423 -17.12 -0.32 -1.00
N THR A 424 -17.07 0.77 -0.22
CA THR A 424 -18.27 1.45 0.31
C THR A 424 -19.29 1.79 -0.78
N SER A 425 -18.82 2.37 -1.88
CA SER A 425 -19.62 2.70 -3.05
C SER A 425 -20.31 1.46 -3.65
N TYR A 426 -19.60 0.32 -3.71
CA TYR A 426 -20.15 -0.95 -4.16
C TYR A 426 -21.29 -1.44 -3.27
N LEU A 427 -21.11 -1.36 -1.96
CA LEU A 427 -22.11 -1.76 -0.97
C LEU A 427 -23.35 -0.86 -1.00
N ILE A 428 -23.18 0.46 -1.20
CA ILE A 428 -24.30 1.39 -1.36
C ILE A 428 -25.13 1.03 -2.60
N LYS A 429 -24.48 0.67 -3.72
CA LYS A 429 -25.20 0.23 -4.93
C LYS A 429 -25.96 -1.06 -4.70
N MET A 430 -25.34 -2.06 -4.06
CA MET A 430 -26.04 -3.31 -3.71
C MET A 430 -27.28 -3.05 -2.85
N PHE A 431 -27.17 -2.15 -1.86
CA PHE A 431 -28.31 -1.73 -1.05
C PHE A 431 -29.41 -1.08 -1.91
N GLN A 432 -29.06 -0.14 -2.80
CA GLN A 432 -30.01 0.50 -3.72
C GLN A 432 -30.68 -0.49 -4.68
N GLN A 433 -30.01 -1.57 -5.04
CA GLN A 433 -30.53 -2.66 -5.86
C GLN A 433 -31.30 -3.71 -5.05
N HIS A 434 -31.56 -3.45 -3.77
CA HIS A 434 -32.23 -4.36 -2.83
C HIS A 434 -31.53 -5.72 -2.66
N GLN A 435 -30.22 -5.76 -2.89
CA GLN A 435 -29.38 -6.94 -2.64
C GLN A 435 -28.85 -6.97 -1.19
N LEU A 436 -28.99 -5.86 -0.44
CA LEU A 436 -28.66 -5.75 0.99
C LEU A 436 -29.80 -5.11 1.76
N SER A 437 -30.00 -5.56 3.00
CA SER A 437 -31.00 -4.98 3.92
C SER A 437 -30.56 -3.64 4.53
N ASP A 438 -29.26 -3.47 4.74
CA ASP A 438 -28.63 -2.32 5.36
C ASP A 438 -27.11 -2.37 5.13
N ILE A 439 -26.41 -1.36 5.64
CA ILE A 439 -24.95 -1.23 5.54
C ILE A 439 -24.29 -1.21 6.91
N GLU A 440 -24.87 -1.89 7.90
CA GLU A 440 -24.23 -2.12 9.19
C GLU A 440 -23.18 -3.25 9.07
N PRO A 441 -22.15 -3.24 9.94
CA PRO A 441 -21.08 -4.24 9.88
C PRO A 441 -21.57 -5.69 9.84
N PRO A 442 -22.55 -6.14 10.65
CA PRO A 442 -22.99 -7.54 10.61
C PRO A 442 -23.62 -7.98 9.28
N THR A 443 -24.26 -7.05 8.55
CA THR A 443 -24.86 -7.32 7.24
C THR A 443 -23.76 -7.35 6.18
N VAL A 444 -22.90 -6.32 6.18
CA VAL A 444 -21.80 -6.18 5.22
C VAL A 444 -20.79 -7.32 5.38
N GLU A 445 -20.46 -7.75 6.61
CA GLU A 445 -19.52 -8.85 6.87
C GLU A 445 -19.96 -10.15 6.19
N LYS A 446 -21.26 -10.47 6.16
CA LYS A 446 -21.79 -11.64 5.45
C LYS A 446 -21.62 -11.55 3.93
N VAL A 447 -21.59 -10.33 3.39
CA VAL A 447 -21.35 -10.05 1.98
C VAL A 447 -19.87 -10.20 1.68
N LEU A 448 -19.02 -9.53 2.46
CA LEU A 448 -17.57 -9.56 2.29
C LEU A 448 -17.02 -10.98 2.49
N ALA A 449 -17.64 -11.80 3.34
CA ALA A 449 -17.29 -13.22 3.51
C ALA A 449 -17.55 -14.08 2.24
N ARG A 450 -18.31 -13.57 1.28
CA ARG A 450 -18.53 -14.20 -0.04
C ARG A 450 -17.59 -13.63 -1.11
N MET A 451 -16.74 -12.67 -0.78
CA MET A 451 -15.72 -12.22 -1.73
C MET A 451 -14.70 -13.33 -1.94
N TYR A 452 -14.36 -13.55 -3.20
CA TYR A 452 -13.35 -14.48 -3.65
C TYR A 452 -12.59 -13.79 -4.79
N TRP A 453 -11.46 -14.35 -5.18
CA TRP A 453 -10.57 -13.70 -6.11
C TRP A 453 -9.82 -14.77 -6.89
N ARG A 454 -9.16 -14.34 -7.97
CA ARG A 454 -8.22 -15.16 -8.71
C ARG A 454 -7.04 -14.34 -9.18
N ILE A 455 -5.97 -15.05 -9.49
CA ILE A 455 -4.85 -14.50 -10.24
C ILE A 455 -5.10 -14.72 -11.72
N THR A 456 -5.03 -13.66 -12.53
CA THR A 456 -5.14 -13.73 -14.00
C THR A 456 -3.95 -13.09 -14.72
N ASN A 457 -3.86 -13.34 -16.03
CA ASN A 457 -2.76 -12.97 -16.92
C ASN A 457 -1.41 -13.58 -16.55
N ILE A 458 -1.41 -14.88 -16.27
CA ILE A 458 -0.21 -15.69 -16.33
C ILE A 458 0.19 -15.82 -17.82
N MET A 459 1.07 -14.97 -18.35
CA MET A 459 1.77 -15.28 -19.60
C MET A 459 2.84 -16.36 -19.33
N VAL A 460 2.39 -17.58 -19.02
CA VAL A 460 3.25 -18.77 -18.92
C VAL A 460 3.21 -19.47 -20.28
N TYR A 461 4.23 -19.20 -21.09
CA TYR A 461 4.76 -20.22 -21.99
C TYR A 461 5.84 -20.98 -21.23
N THR A 462 5.45 -21.81 -20.27
CA THR A 462 6.36 -22.83 -19.73
C THR A 462 5.64 -24.17 -19.71
N ASN A 463 6.31 -25.19 -20.25
CA ASN A 463 5.88 -26.59 -20.17
C ASN A 463 6.34 -27.24 -18.84
N ASP A 464 6.57 -26.44 -17.81
CA ASP A 464 7.11 -26.93 -16.54
C ASP A 464 5.99 -27.38 -15.60
N ALA A 465 5.85 -28.70 -15.47
CA ALA A 465 4.87 -29.36 -14.61
C ALA A 465 5.13 -29.16 -13.11
N THR A 466 6.14 -28.38 -12.71
CA THR A 466 6.46 -28.05 -11.31
C THR A 466 5.80 -26.76 -10.81
N ILE A 467 5.11 -26.00 -11.68
CA ILE A 467 4.34 -24.82 -11.28
C ILE A 467 3.09 -25.27 -10.53
N ILE A 468 3.07 -25.01 -9.22
CA ILE A 468 1.91 -25.25 -8.36
C ILE A 468 0.85 -24.19 -8.70
N LEU A 469 -0.25 -24.60 -9.33
CA LEU A 469 -1.40 -23.74 -9.66
C LEU A 469 -2.46 -23.71 -8.54
N ASP A 470 -2.29 -24.51 -7.48
CA ASP A 470 -3.12 -24.48 -6.28
C ASP A 470 -2.49 -23.55 -5.24
N PHE A 471 -2.94 -22.30 -5.23
CA PHE A 471 -2.69 -21.39 -4.12
C PHE A 471 -3.82 -21.57 -3.09
N PRO A 472 -3.52 -21.70 -1.79
CA PRO A 472 -4.56 -21.69 -0.77
C PRO A 472 -5.34 -20.38 -0.84
N ASP A 473 -6.67 -20.42 -0.72
CA ASP A 473 -7.54 -19.24 -0.66
C ASP A 473 -6.99 -18.18 0.34
N PRO A 474 -6.56 -16.99 -0.11
CA PRO A 474 -6.39 -15.78 0.66
C PRO A 474 -7.59 -15.54 1.53
N GLN A 475 -7.30 -15.29 2.81
CA GLN A 475 -8.26 -14.69 3.70
C GLN A 475 -8.50 -13.25 3.25
N VAL A 476 -9.73 -12.96 2.82
CA VAL A 476 -10.27 -11.60 2.83
C VAL A 476 -10.36 -11.19 4.30
N ILE A 477 -9.49 -10.28 4.74
CA ILE A 477 -9.55 -9.71 6.09
C ILE A 477 -10.42 -8.44 6.00
N PRO A 478 -11.67 -8.43 6.52
CA PRO A 478 -12.46 -7.21 6.61
C PRO A 478 -11.80 -6.32 7.67
N SER A 479 -11.09 -5.28 7.24
CA SER A 479 -10.48 -4.35 8.20
C SER A 479 -11.51 -3.34 8.68
N LEU A 480 -12.19 -3.66 9.78
CA LEU A 480 -12.85 -2.63 10.56
C LEU A 480 -11.77 -1.73 11.20
N GLY A 481 -11.92 -0.42 11.07
CA GLY A 481 -11.04 0.61 11.65
C GLY A 481 -11.00 0.64 13.18
N ILE A 482 -11.27 -0.46 13.86
CA ILE A 482 -11.15 -0.62 15.31
C ILE A 482 -10.48 -1.98 15.51
N GLY A 483 -9.27 -1.98 16.06
CA GLY A 483 -8.46 -3.19 16.18
C GLY A 483 -9.19 -4.28 16.95
N VAL A 484 -9.49 -5.41 16.30
CA VAL A 484 -9.91 -6.63 16.99
C VAL A 484 -9.39 -7.86 16.24
N THR A 485 -8.97 -8.82 17.06
CA THR A 485 -8.61 -10.22 16.77
C THR A 485 -9.53 -10.91 15.75
N PRO A 486 -8.98 -11.79 14.88
CA PRO A 486 -9.75 -12.55 13.89
C PRO A 486 -10.91 -13.35 14.50
N ALA A 487 -11.96 -13.60 13.71
CA ALA A 487 -13.07 -14.46 14.12
C ALA A 487 -12.56 -15.89 14.45
N GLY A 488 -12.91 -16.39 15.64
CA GLY A 488 -12.44 -17.70 16.15
C GLY A 488 -11.20 -17.63 17.06
N VAL A 489 -10.66 -16.44 17.31
CA VAL A 489 -9.45 -16.26 18.12
C VAL A 489 -9.79 -15.79 19.55
N VAL A 490 -9.44 -16.58 20.57
CA VAL A 490 -9.69 -16.23 21.96
C VAL A 490 -8.55 -15.39 22.54
N ALA A 491 -8.84 -14.12 22.83
CA ALA A 491 -7.95 -13.21 23.54
C ALA A 491 -8.13 -13.32 25.07
N ASN A 492 -7.04 -13.50 25.80
CA ASN A 492 -7.00 -13.63 27.25
C ASN A 492 -6.18 -12.48 27.84
N LYS A 493 -6.75 -11.73 28.78
CA LYS A 493 -6.01 -10.71 29.54
C LYS A 493 -5.22 -11.38 30.66
N ILE A 494 -3.90 -11.16 30.69
CA ILE A 494 -3.00 -11.78 31.66
C ILE A 494 -2.35 -10.69 32.51
N GLY A 495 -2.73 -10.62 33.78
CA GLY A 495 -2.09 -9.75 34.76
C GLY A 495 -0.79 -10.35 35.31
N ILE A 496 0.16 -9.48 35.67
CA ILE A 496 1.39 -9.89 36.37
C ILE A 496 1.06 -10.59 37.70
N ALA A 497 1.86 -11.60 38.04
CA ALA A 497 1.75 -12.47 39.21
C ALA A 497 0.46 -13.31 39.28
N ARG A 498 -0.29 -13.45 38.17
CA ARG A 498 -1.49 -14.31 38.09
C ARG A 498 -1.27 -15.53 37.20
N ILE A 499 -1.89 -16.64 37.58
CA ILE A 499 -2.12 -17.79 36.70
C ILE A 499 -3.48 -17.55 36.02
N THR A 500 -3.49 -17.57 34.70
CA THR A 500 -4.69 -17.31 33.89
C THR A 500 -5.03 -18.57 33.10
N LYS A 501 -6.26 -19.06 33.26
CA LYS A 501 -6.79 -20.14 32.42
C LYS A 501 -7.07 -19.60 31.03
N LEU A 502 -6.59 -20.29 30.00
CA LEU A 502 -6.90 -19.92 28.62
C LEU A 502 -8.33 -20.35 28.29
N GLY A 503 -9.08 -19.49 27.60
CA GLY A 503 -10.41 -19.84 27.10
C GLY A 503 -10.38 -20.99 26.07
N GLU A 504 -9.24 -21.19 25.41
CA GLU A 504 -8.95 -22.35 24.57
C GLU A 504 -7.58 -22.96 24.86
N THR A 505 -7.52 -24.29 24.84
CA THR A 505 -6.28 -25.07 24.99
C THR A 505 -5.42 -24.95 23.74
N VAL A 506 -4.10 -24.76 23.90
CA VAL A 506 -3.13 -24.70 22.78
C VAL A 506 -2.42 -26.05 22.66
N SER A 507 -2.62 -26.73 21.54
CA SER A 507 -2.15 -28.10 21.31
C SER A 507 -0.99 -28.16 20.29
N MET A 508 -0.50 -29.36 20.01
CA MET A 508 0.48 -29.55 18.93
C MET A 508 -0.11 -29.07 17.60
N GLY A 509 0.63 -28.25 16.87
CA GLY A 509 0.17 -27.61 15.63
C GLY A 509 -0.25 -26.15 15.82
N ASP A 510 -0.64 -25.77 17.04
CA ASP A 510 -1.18 -24.45 17.38
C ASP A 510 -0.07 -23.46 17.81
N SER A 511 -0.47 -22.19 17.97
CA SER A 511 0.42 -21.11 18.39
C SER A 511 -0.23 -20.22 19.45
N ILE A 512 0.58 -19.52 20.24
CA ILE A 512 0.12 -18.49 21.18
C ILE A 512 0.98 -17.23 21.05
N ILE A 513 0.34 -16.07 20.99
CA ILE A 513 1.00 -14.76 20.88
C ILE A 513 0.66 -13.91 22.09
N PHE A 514 1.68 -13.38 22.75
CA PHE A 514 1.58 -12.43 23.84
C PHE A 514 1.92 -11.03 23.33
N LYS A 515 0.96 -10.11 23.36
CA LYS A 515 1.17 -8.69 23.01
C LYS A 515 1.23 -7.84 24.28
N SER A 516 2.23 -6.95 24.33
CA SER A 516 2.37 -5.93 25.37
C SER A 516 2.16 -4.54 24.79
N SER A 517 1.42 -3.68 25.49
CA SER A 517 1.21 -2.28 25.08
C SER A 517 2.46 -1.40 25.20
N SER A 518 3.47 -1.85 25.95
CA SER A 518 4.74 -1.14 26.15
C SER A 518 5.88 -2.09 26.54
N MET A 519 7.13 -1.69 26.29
CA MET A 519 8.32 -2.29 26.91
C MET A 519 9.34 -1.23 27.33
N ASN A 520 9.86 -1.37 28.55
CA ASN A 520 10.97 -0.59 29.05
C ASN A 520 12.30 -1.10 28.48
N LEU A 521 12.83 -0.36 27.52
CA LEU A 521 14.08 -0.69 26.82
C LEU A 521 15.35 -0.26 27.56
N ALA A 522 15.23 0.43 28.70
CA ALA A 522 16.37 0.85 29.50
C ALA A 522 17.09 -0.38 30.09
N ILE A 523 18.43 -0.35 30.05
CA ILE A 523 19.27 -1.41 30.62
C ILE A 523 19.34 -1.20 32.14
N PRO A 524 18.79 -2.12 32.97
CA PRO A 524 18.78 -1.94 34.42
C PRO A 524 20.17 -2.14 35.04
N ARG A 525 20.42 -1.52 36.20
CA ARG A 525 21.70 -1.65 36.95
C ARG A 525 21.95 -3.10 37.39
N HIS A 526 20.91 -3.80 37.84
CA HIS A 526 20.94 -5.21 38.23
C HIS A 526 20.11 -6.04 37.23
N GLU A 527 20.47 -7.31 37.04
CA GLU A 527 19.69 -8.18 36.16
C GLU A 527 18.35 -8.53 36.81
N THR A 528 17.26 -8.27 36.07
CA THR A 528 15.89 -8.60 36.46
C THR A 528 15.25 -9.39 35.32
N GLY A 529 14.41 -10.37 35.66
CA GLY A 529 13.71 -11.19 34.68
C GLY A 529 12.22 -10.84 34.60
N THR A 530 11.68 -10.83 33.40
CA THR A 530 10.22 -10.82 33.16
C THR A 530 9.86 -12.11 32.44
N GLY A 531 9.02 -12.92 33.06
CA GLY A 531 8.76 -14.30 32.66
C GLY A 531 7.33 -14.54 32.20
N ILE A 532 7.17 -15.33 31.15
CA ILE A 532 5.91 -15.92 30.72
C ILE A 532 6.07 -17.43 30.75
N ALA A 533 5.23 -18.14 31.50
CA ALA A 533 5.22 -19.60 31.57
C ALA A 533 3.96 -20.17 30.92
N LEU A 534 4.15 -21.14 30.03
CA LEU A 534 3.10 -21.97 29.44
C LEU A 534 2.91 -23.21 30.34
N LEU A 535 1.70 -23.36 30.86
CA LEU A 535 1.39 -24.33 31.91
C LEU A 535 0.37 -25.36 31.44
N HIS A 536 0.52 -26.58 31.94
CA HIS A 536 -0.50 -27.61 31.86
C HIS A 536 -1.02 -27.97 33.26
N TRP A 537 -2.35 -27.98 33.37
CA TRP A 537 -3.08 -28.47 34.54
C TRP A 537 -3.74 -29.81 34.23
N ASP A 538 -3.54 -30.80 35.09
CA ASP A 538 -4.27 -32.06 35.02
C ASP A 538 -5.70 -31.87 35.55
N PRO A 539 -6.75 -32.03 34.71
CA PRO A 539 -8.14 -31.87 35.14
C PRO A 539 -8.56 -32.79 36.29
N ALA A 540 -7.87 -33.93 36.49
CA ALA A 540 -8.14 -34.86 37.58
C ALA A 540 -7.46 -34.45 38.91
N SER A 541 -6.59 -33.43 38.89
CA SER A 541 -5.90 -32.95 40.08
C SER A 541 -6.85 -32.22 41.04
N THR A 542 -6.76 -32.57 42.32
CA THR A 542 -7.50 -31.92 43.43
C THR A 542 -6.65 -30.87 44.16
N THR A 543 -5.44 -30.57 43.67
CA THR A 543 -4.53 -29.62 44.31
C THR A 543 -4.89 -28.17 44.02
N ASN A 544 -4.26 -27.21 44.71
CA ASN A 544 -4.57 -25.79 44.59
C ASN A 544 -4.12 -25.23 43.22
N GLN A 545 -5.09 -24.79 42.40
CA GLN A 545 -4.88 -24.20 41.07
C GLN A 545 -4.20 -22.83 41.08
N HIS A 546 -4.05 -22.18 42.23
CA HIS A 546 -3.32 -20.91 42.34
C HIS A 546 -1.83 -21.09 42.64
N ASP A 547 -1.39 -22.31 42.94
CA ASP A 547 0.00 -22.62 43.19
C ASP A 547 0.65 -23.19 41.93
N VAL A 548 1.67 -22.49 41.41
CA VAL A 548 2.39 -22.88 40.18
C VAL A 548 3.10 -24.22 40.35
N GLU A 549 3.43 -24.61 41.59
CA GLU A 549 4.17 -25.85 41.87
C GLU A 549 3.37 -27.10 41.49
N ASN A 550 2.05 -26.95 41.39
CA ASN A 550 1.12 -28.00 40.98
C ASN A 550 0.93 -28.12 39.45
N TYR A 551 1.63 -27.30 38.65
CA TYR A 551 1.55 -27.32 37.19
C TYR A 551 2.81 -27.91 36.56
N ASP A 552 2.65 -28.57 35.41
CA ASP A 552 3.78 -28.76 34.50
C ASP A 552 4.07 -27.42 33.79
N ILE A 553 5.29 -26.91 33.92
CA ILE A 553 5.79 -25.79 33.12
C ILE A 553 6.39 -26.37 31.85
N LEU A 554 5.61 -26.31 30.77
CA LEU A 554 6.01 -26.84 29.47
C LEU A 554 7.13 -26.00 28.84
N LEU A 555 7.02 -24.68 28.97
CA LEU A 555 8.01 -23.69 28.56
C LEU A 555 7.87 -22.44 29.43
N GLY A 556 8.93 -22.05 30.13
CA GLY A 556 9.08 -20.74 30.73
C GLY A 556 10.04 -19.89 29.89
N VAL A 557 9.56 -18.75 29.42
CA VAL A 557 10.32 -17.76 28.66
C VAL A 557 10.66 -16.59 29.59
N LEU A 558 11.92 -16.44 29.97
CA LEU A 558 12.40 -15.43 30.90
C LEU A 558 13.29 -14.40 30.18
N ILE A 559 12.76 -13.19 30.01
CA ILE A 559 13.44 -12.07 29.36
C ILE A 559 14.42 -11.44 30.35
N LYS A 560 15.73 -11.53 30.06
CA LYS A 560 16.83 -10.95 30.84
C LYS A 560 17.32 -9.68 30.17
N ASN A 561 16.82 -8.53 30.62
CA ASN A 561 16.97 -7.27 29.91
C ASN A 561 18.39 -6.69 29.98
N LYS A 562 19.15 -6.95 31.06
CA LYS A 562 20.52 -6.47 31.17
C LYS A 562 21.45 -7.23 30.22
N ARG A 563 21.35 -8.57 30.19
CA ARG A 563 22.12 -9.42 29.28
C ARG A 563 21.58 -9.47 27.85
N ARG A 564 20.39 -8.93 27.59
CA ARG A 564 19.68 -9.01 26.30
C ARG A 564 19.60 -10.45 25.79
N VAL A 565 19.14 -11.35 26.65
CA VAL A 565 18.88 -12.76 26.31
C VAL A 565 17.50 -13.22 26.76
N ILE A 566 16.97 -14.22 26.05
CA ILE A 566 15.75 -14.94 26.41
C ILE A 566 16.16 -16.30 26.96
N GLN A 567 15.99 -16.48 28.26
CA GLN A 567 16.29 -17.75 28.92
C GLN A 567 15.04 -18.62 28.91
N CYS A 568 15.15 -19.82 28.35
CA CYS A 568 14.07 -20.80 28.29
C CYS A 568 14.30 -21.91 29.30
N ASN A 569 13.24 -22.30 30.02
CA ASN A 569 13.28 -23.40 30.97
C ASN A 569 12.00 -24.24 30.88
N ASN A 570 12.02 -25.39 31.54
CA ASN A 570 10.83 -26.20 31.79
C ASN A 570 10.93 -26.84 33.18
N LYS A 571 9.80 -27.38 33.65
CA LYS A 571 9.71 -28.06 34.95
C LYS A 571 8.50 -29.00 34.94
N PRO A 572 8.67 -30.33 35.07
CA PRO A 572 7.55 -31.23 35.30
C PRO A 572 7.01 -31.07 36.73
N VAL A 573 5.75 -31.42 36.95
CA VAL A 573 5.14 -31.45 38.28
C VAL A 573 5.95 -32.37 39.20
N ASN A 574 6.29 -31.91 40.41
CA ASN A 574 7.20 -32.57 41.36
C ASN A 574 8.68 -32.72 40.92
N GLY A 575 9.10 -32.06 39.84
CA GLY A 575 10.50 -32.01 39.40
C GLY A 575 11.18 -30.66 39.63
N GLY A 576 12.50 -30.61 39.39
CA GLY A 576 13.28 -29.38 39.39
C GLY A 576 13.20 -28.61 38.07
N TYR A 577 13.52 -27.31 38.10
CA TYR A 577 13.68 -26.51 36.89
C TYR A 577 14.89 -27.00 36.11
N SER A 578 14.70 -27.18 34.80
CA SER A 578 15.79 -27.42 33.86
C SER A 578 15.91 -26.22 32.93
N VAL A 579 17.07 -25.55 32.94
CA VAL A 579 17.39 -24.52 31.94
C VAL A 579 17.64 -25.24 30.62
N THR A 580 16.84 -24.93 29.63
CA THR A 580 16.87 -25.64 28.34
C THR A 580 17.77 -24.91 27.36
N MET A 581 17.72 -23.58 27.33
CA MET A 581 18.50 -22.77 26.38
C MET A 581 18.55 -21.29 26.79
N GLU A 582 19.60 -20.56 26.40
CA GLU A 582 19.58 -19.09 26.32
C GLU A 582 19.64 -18.69 24.84
N LEU A 583 18.69 -17.85 24.42
CA LEU A 583 18.58 -17.33 23.05
C LEU A 583 18.98 -15.87 23.02
N LYS A 584 19.75 -15.46 22.00
CA LYS A 584 20.02 -14.05 21.71
C LYS A 584 18.96 -13.54 20.75
N ALA A 585 18.12 -12.61 21.19
CA ALA A 585 17.20 -11.93 20.28
C ALA A 585 17.95 -10.78 19.57
N ASN A 586 18.10 -10.91 18.24
CA ASN A 586 18.65 -9.87 17.38
C ASN A 586 17.77 -9.76 16.12
N PRO A 587 17.01 -8.66 15.94
CA PRO A 587 16.93 -7.49 16.82
C PRO A 587 16.34 -7.83 18.21
N TRP A 588 16.63 -6.98 19.21
CA TRP A 588 15.96 -7.06 20.51
C TRP A 588 14.51 -6.58 20.39
N PHE A 589 13.68 -6.88 21.40
CA PHE A 589 12.30 -6.41 21.48
C PHE A 589 12.12 -4.91 21.21
N GLY A 590 11.05 -4.55 20.49
CA GLY A 590 10.61 -3.19 20.25
C GLY A 590 9.84 -2.57 21.42
N THR A 591 9.28 -1.37 21.21
CA THR A 591 8.57 -0.60 22.24
C THR A 591 7.19 -1.16 22.58
N ARG A 592 6.59 -1.98 21.71
CA ARG A 592 5.30 -2.68 21.92
C ARG A 592 5.45 -4.16 21.53
N PRO A 593 6.12 -4.96 22.37
CA PRO A 593 6.61 -6.26 21.93
C PRO A 593 5.51 -7.29 21.78
N GLN A 594 5.77 -8.23 20.86
CA GLN A 594 5.03 -9.45 20.63
C GLN A 594 5.95 -10.65 20.83
N LEU A 595 5.55 -11.60 21.67
CA LEU A 595 6.21 -12.89 21.82
C LEU A 595 5.27 -13.98 21.30
N LYS A 596 5.66 -14.66 20.24
CA LYS A 596 4.94 -15.81 19.68
C LYS A 596 5.67 -17.11 20.02
N VAL A 597 4.90 -18.12 20.40
CA VAL A 597 5.37 -19.48 20.59
C VAL A 597 4.54 -20.41 19.70
N ASP A 598 5.17 -21.00 18.71
CA ASP A 598 4.59 -22.09 17.91
C ASP A 598 4.88 -23.43 18.59
N ILE A 599 3.85 -24.27 18.76
CA ILE A 599 3.97 -25.56 19.43
C ILE A 599 4.04 -26.67 18.38
N GLU A 600 5.23 -27.24 18.21
CA GLU A 600 5.44 -28.38 17.33
C GLU A 600 5.58 -29.68 18.13
N GLU A 601 5.69 -30.80 17.43
CA GLU A 601 5.73 -32.13 18.05
C GLU A 601 6.91 -32.28 19.02
N ASN A 602 8.10 -31.86 18.60
CA ASN A 602 9.36 -32.06 19.34
C ASN A 602 10.02 -30.76 19.79
N GLN A 603 9.44 -29.61 19.46
CA GLN A 603 10.05 -28.31 19.72
C GLN A 603 9.01 -27.19 19.86
N PHE A 604 9.45 -26.11 20.49
CA PHE A 604 8.80 -24.80 20.47
C PHE A 604 9.62 -23.88 19.58
N ILE A 605 8.96 -23.14 18.68
CA ILE A 605 9.60 -22.07 17.94
C ILE A 605 9.25 -20.76 18.63
N ILE A 606 10.28 -19.97 18.97
CA ILE A 606 10.12 -18.69 19.64
C ILE A 606 10.38 -17.58 18.64
N THR A 607 9.38 -16.73 18.47
CA THR A 607 9.41 -15.56 17.59
C THR A 607 9.15 -14.31 18.42
N VAL A 608 9.96 -13.28 18.22
CA VAL A 608 9.85 -11.98 18.88
C VAL A 608 9.70 -10.91 17.83
N ASP A 609 8.63 -10.12 17.90
CA ASP A 609 8.36 -9.03 16.96
C ASP A 609 8.54 -9.48 15.49
N GLY A 610 7.92 -10.60 15.12
CA GLY A 610 8.01 -11.21 13.79
C GLY A 610 9.29 -12.00 13.51
N ASN A 611 10.36 -11.79 14.28
CA ASN A 611 11.67 -12.41 14.05
C ASN A 611 11.81 -13.74 14.80
N LYS A 612 12.13 -14.82 14.09
CA LYS A 612 12.41 -16.13 14.72
C LYS A 612 13.73 -16.06 15.52
N VAL A 613 13.62 -16.13 16.85
CA VAL A 613 14.76 -15.98 17.78
C VAL A 613 15.42 -17.32 18.11
N GLY A 614 14.67 -18.42 18.07
CA GLY A 614 15.25 -19.74 18.31
C GLY A 614 14.23 -20.85 18.44
N VAL A 615 14.74 -22.05 18.68
CA VAL A 615 13.97 -23.28 18.78
C VAL A 615 14.37 -23.99 20.07
N VAL A 616 13.37 -24.36 20.87
CA VAL A 616 13.58 -24.99 22.19
C VAL A 616 12.97 -26.39 22.18
N GLY A 617 13.73 -27.40 22.57
CA GLY A 617 13.24 -28.78 22.62
C GLY A 617 12.03 -28.93 23.55
N ARG A 618 11.00 -29.66 23.10
CA ARG A 618 9.76 -29.93 23.84
C ARG A 618 9.83 -31.29 24.51
N SER A 619 10.30 -31.32 25.76
CA SER A 619 10.39 -32.55 26.56
C SER A 619 9.04 -33.01 27.13
N ILE A 620 8.13 -32.07 27.43
CA ILE A 620 6.80 -32.37 27.98
C ILE A 620 5.76 -32.19 26.87
N LYS A 621 5.24 -33.30 26.33
CA LYS A 621 4.30 -33.33 25.20
C LYS A 621 2.82 -33.20 25.63
N LYS A 622 2.51 -32.20 26.45
CA LYS A 622 1.13 -31.89 26.88
C LYS A 622 0.64 -30.58 26.23
N SER A 623 -0.67 -30.34 26.22
CA SER A 623 -1.26 -29.10 25.72
C SER A 623 -1.21 -27.98 26.76
N VAL A 624 -1.10 -26.72 26.33
CA VAL A 624 -1.12 -25.55 27.23
C VAL A 624 -2.57 -25.24 27.61
N THR A 625 -2.86 -25.24 28.91
CA THR A 625 -4.20 -24.90 29.43
C THR A 625 -4.20 -23.60 30.21
N HIS A 626 -3.05 -23.19 30.75
CA HIS A 626 -2.90 -21.99 31.55
C HIS A 626 -1.60 -21.26 31.20
N VAL A 627 -1.55 -19.99 31.57
CA VAL A 627 -0.38 -19.12 31.40
C VAL A 627 -0.12 -18.32 32.65
N ARG A 628 1.16 -18.10 32.98
CA ARG A 628 1.57 -17.27 34.11
C ARG A 628 2.53 -16.18 33.67
N TYR A 629 2.22 -14.95 34.03
CA TYR A 629 3.09 -13.80 33.80
C TYR A 629 3.71 -13.35 35.13
N TYR A 630 5.03 -13.20 35.22
CA TYR A 630 5.74 -12.96 36.50
C TYR A 630 7.07 -12.21 36.33
N THR A 631 7.67 -11.79 37.45
CA THR A 631 9.02 -11.20 37.48
C THR A 631 9.96 -11.99 38.40
N THR A 632 11.27 -11.86 38.17
CA THR A 632 12.31 -12.43 39.01
C THR A 632 13.36 -11.36 39.35
N PRO A 633 13.56 -10.97 40.63
CA PRO A 633 12.75 -11.36 41.79
C PRO A 633 11.29 -10.88 41.68
N PRO A 634 10.34 -11.47 42.42
CA PRO A 634 8.91 -11.10 42.33
C PRO A 634 8.59 -9.63 42.62
N SER A 635 9.46 -8.92 43.32
CA SER A 635 9.35 -7.49 43.62
C SER A 635 9.84 -6.57 42.49
N ALA A 636 10.46 -7.12 41.43
CA ALA A 636 10.96 -6.33 40.32
C ALA A 636 9.82 -5.78 39.45
N GLN A 637 10.06 -4.62 38.84
CA GLN A 637 9.17 -4.08 37.80
C GLN A 637 9.31 -4.91 36.52
N PRO A 638 8.19 -5.30 35.88
CA PRO A 638 8.27 -5.99 34.61
C PRO A 638 8.83 -5.07 33.52
N VAL A 639 9.54 -5.64 32.57
CA VAL A 639 10.01 -4.89 31.40
C VAL A 639 8.89 -4.69 30.38
N MET A 640 7.90 -5.57 30.35
CA MET A 640 6.67 -5.38 29.57
C MET A 640 5.58 -4.71 30.43
N ALA A 641 4.44 -4.35 29.82
CA ALA A 641 3.30 -3.80 30.54
C ALA A 641 2.81 -4.78 31.63
N ARG A 642 2.19 -4.25 32.69
CA ARG A 642 1.71 -5.07 33.83
C ARG A 642 0.55 -6.01 33.45
N GLU A 643 -0.06 -5.77 32.30
CA GLU A 643 -1.08 -6.61 31.67
C GLU A 643 -0.67 -6.92 30.23
N LEU A 644 -0.81 -8.18 29.83
CA LEU A 644 -0.58 -8.66 28.47
C LEU A 644 -1.88 -9.18 27.86
N ILE A 645 -1.95 -9.19 26.53
CA ILE A 645 -2.99 -9.90 25.78
C ILE A 645 -2.38 -11.16 25.19
N ALA A 646 -2.87 -12.34 25.59
CA ALA A 646 -2.52 -13.61 24.97
C ALA A 646 -3.60 -14.08 24.01
N THR A 647 -3.17 -14.45 22.82
CA THR A 647 -4.04 -14.77 21.69
C THR A 647 -3.67 -16.15 21.17
N THR A 648 -4.61 -17.09 21.13
CA THR A 648 -4.38 -18.48 20.71
C THR A 648 -4.80 -18.69 19.25
N TYR A 649 -4.00 -19.44 18.49
CA TYR A 649 -4.22 -19.71 17.06
C TYR A 649 -4.16 -21.21 16.78
N LYS A 650 -5.05 -21.72 15.92
CA LYS A 650 -5.11 -23.15 15.59
C LYS A 650 -4.28 -23.48 14.35
N GLY A 651 -3.77 -24.70 14.25
CA GLY A 651 -2.81 -25.11 13.22
C GLY A 651 -3.21 -24.90 11.74
N LYS A 652 -4.48 -24.62 11.42
CA LYS A 652 -4.93 -24.19 10.08
C LYS A 652 -4.69 -22.70 9.77
N ASP A 653 -4.36 -21.90 10.79
CA ASP A 653 -4.11 -20.45 10.72
C ASP A 653 -2.62 -20.09 10.76
N ARG A 654 -1.71 -21.07 10.53
CA ARG A 654 -0.24 -20.87 10.60
C ARG A 654 0.27 -19.78 9.67
N ALA A 655 -0.43 -19.50 8.57
CA ALA A 655 -0.11 -18.44 7.61
C ALA A 655 -0.46 -17.02 8.11
N CYS A 656 -1.29 -16.87 9.14
CA CYS A 656 -1.73 -15.57 9.67
C CYS A 656 -0.70 -14.86 10.56
N CYS A 657 0.44 -15.48 10.90
CA CYS A 657 1.23 -15.06 12.07
C CYS A 657 2.72 -14.79 11.78
N LEU A 658 3.03 -14.32 10.57
CA LEU A 658 4.31 -13.64 10.25
C LEU A 658 4.12 -12.14 9.95
N LEU A 659 2.93 -11.57 10.21
CA LEU A 659 2.58 -10.15 9.99
C LEU A 659 2.58 -9.32 11.28
#